data_AF-A0A2E7BLT3-F1
#
_entry.id   AF-A0A2E7BLT3-F1
#
_cell.length_a   1.000
_cell.length_b   1.000
_cell.length_c   1.000
_cell.angle_alpha   90.00
_cell.angle_beta   90.00
_cell.angle_gamma   90.00
#
_symmetry.space_group_name_H-M   'P 1'
#
loop_
_entity.id
_entity.type
_entity.pdbx_description
1 polymer ?
#
loop_
_entity_poly.entity_id
_entity_poly.type
_entity_poly.pdbx_seq_one_letter_code
_entity_poly.pdbx_strand_id
1 'polypeptide(L)'
;MMLQWLKREIVLVLGGFTCVTLGMTYPLVLHLGDALPNDLGDPLLNAWILAWDVEQLQDGLGGLWQTPIFHPYSDTLAYSEHLLGIAVLVAPVHWAFENLVLTYNVAFLLSYVLSGCGMYLLVRSLTGHQWAAGLAGLAFAFCPYRVAQIAHLQVLMGGWMPVALWGLHRYHVGGGRGALAVFAASFLLQGLSNGYYLFFFALPVVIVGIYSLFGAHRSRRRMVWDFGVTALSMLAVLAPIARIYYQVRLEQGFVRSIEEVVSYSADLASYFHVDPALFVWGDLLPRGGPEGQLFAGMTLMLLAVAALLTIASKNLAGCGDKLQEQRAGVSLSTLVLIYSAVAVLAVLLSLGPEPKAWGSQLLPFGPYQLAMWIVPGLDGLRVPARMAMVVYLSLSVLGGVAVAVWFPRFSKRTRTVLGVTVAGLLLVEGYRGPIPLWSLPRERSFDTLIYDRLADSPPGAVLELPLWARHHNLDTNHTLQFQYRTLEHGHPIVNGFSGYRVPLVEFLRHGAVWDERLTGDLLRGLRSIGVRYLIVHEQSLNGDRNLARDIVNAIRAQADQLEDIVTIGPTHLFQIRDVDWPYVPPDKSISRFVPVPLDEVTATASHANPLLDLAFDDNLETRWSTGRPQSGDEWLTLHFDHPRSIAKLRLELTERSWADFPRVLRIESSVDGREFDRILYEDVGLTGMVSSIPQHQGSAVLDLVLPSTRSRAIRLRQLGSSEPWYWSIDELTLWESGE
;
A
#
# COMPACT_ATOMS: atom_id res chain seq x y z
N MET A 1 -2.54 -27.01 -41.50
CA MET A 1 -1.62 -27.86 -40.70
C MET A 1 -0.80 -27.06 -39.67
N MET A 2 -0.01 -26.05 -40.06
CA MET A 2 0.80 -25.23 -39.14
C MET A 2 -0.02 -24.48 -38.07
N LEU A 3 -1.17 -23.92 -38.44
CA LEU A 3 -2.08 -23.24 -37.50
C LEU A 3 -2.70 -24.20 -36.47
N GLN A 4 -2.96 -25.45 -36.84
CA GLN A 4 -3.50 -26.48 -35.93
C GLN A 4 -2.44 -26.99 -34.95
N TRP A 5 -1.19 -27.11 -35.39
CA TRP A 5 -0.05 -27.43 -34.51
C TRP A 5 0.19 -26.33 -33.48
N LEU A 6 0.13 -25.06 -33.90
CA LEU A 6 0.28 -23.92 -33.01
C LEU A 6 -0.84 -23.87 -31.95
N LYS A 7 -2.09 -24.13 -32.36
CA LYS A 7 -3.24 -24.24 -31.44
C LYS A 7 -3.05 -25.36 -30.42
N ARG A 8 -2.55 -26.53 -30.85
CA ARG A 8 -2.27 -27.65 -29.94
C ARG A 8 -1.17 -27.31 -28.94
N GLU A 9 -0.08 -26.67 -29.37
CA GLU A 9 1.01 -26.27 -28.48
C GLU A 9 0.52 -25.28 -27.41
N ILE A 10 -0.28 -24.28 -27.79
CA ILE A 10 -0.86 -23.32 -26.85
C ILE A 10 -1.76 -24.01 -25.82
N VAL A 11 -2.65 -24.90 -26.26
CA VAL A 11 -3.54 -25.64 -25.36
C VAL A 11 -2.76 -26.52 -24.39
N LEU A 12 -1.71 -27.21 -24.86
CA LEU A 12 -0.86 -28.05 -24.01
C LEU A 12 -0.08 -27.23 -22.99
N VAL A 13 0.45 -26.07 -23.39
CA VAL A 13 1.20 -25.18 -22.48
C VAL A 13 0.27 -24.61 -21.42
N LEU A 14 -0.88 -24.06 -21.83
CA LEU A 14 -1.87 -23.50 -20.90
C LEU A 14 -2.40 -24.57 -19.94
N GLY A 15 -2.82 -25.73 -20.46
CA GLY A 15 -3.31 -26.84 -19.64
C GLY A 15 -2.24 -27.41 -18.72
N GLY A 16 -0.99 -27.53 -19.20
CA GLY A 16 0.15 -28.01 -18.43
C GLY A 16 0.49 -27.09 -17.26
N PHE A 17 0.66 -25.79 -17.50
CA PHE A 17 0.90 -24.82 -16.43
C PHE A 17 -0.28 -24.75 -15.46
N THR A 18 -1.52 -24.83 -15.95
CA THR A 18 -2.71 -24.89 -15.07
C THR A 18 -2.65 -26.10 -14.14
N CYS A 19 -2.38 -27.30 -14.67
CA CYS A 19 -2.29 -28.51 -13.84
C CYS A 19 -1.17 -28.42 -12.79
N VAL A 20 0.00 -27.91 -13.17
CA VAL A 20 1.11 -27.72 -12.23
C VAL A 20 0.77 -26.67 -11.18
N THR A 21 0.15 -25.55 -11.56
CA THR A 21 -0.32 -24.53 -10.61
C THR A 21 -1.29 -25.13 -9.59
N LEU A 22 -2.29 -25.90 -10.02
CA LEU A 22 -3.25 -26.54 -9.12
C LEU A 22 -2.56 -27.50 -8.13
N GLY A 23 -1.54 -28.24 -8.58
CA GLY A 23 -0.76 -29.11 -7.70
C GLY A 23 0.13 -28.34 -6.72
N MET A 24 0.82 -27.29 -7.20
CA MET A 24 1.71 -26.45 -6.40
C MET A 24 0.96 -25.59 -5.38
N THR A 25 -0.32 -25.32 -5.62
CA THR A 25 -1.19 -24.48 -4.77
C THR A 25 -2.21 -25.27 -3.95
N TYR A 26 -2.11 -26.60 -3.97
CA TYR A 26 -2.97 -27.45 -3.15
C TYR A 26 -2.90 -27.05 -1.65
N PRO A 27 -4.02 -27.03 -0.90
CA PRO A 27 -5.37 -27.47 -1.26
C PRO A 27 -6.31 -26.39 -1.83
N LEU A 28 -5.81 -25.26 -2.32
CA LEU A 28 -6.64 -24.11 -2.74
C LEU A 28 -7.76 -24.49 -3.75
N VAL A 29 -7.48 -25.43 -4.66
CA VAL A 29 -8.47 -25.91 -5.65
C VAL A 29 -9.75 -26.48 -5.02
N LEU A 30 -9.69 -26.95 -3.78
CA LEU A 30 -10.84 -27.48 -3.04
C LEU A 30 -11.67 -26.38 -2.36
N HIS A 31 -11.12 -25.17 -2.23
CA HIS A 31 -11.68 -24.06 -1.46
C HIS A 31 -11.67 -22.73 -2.25
N LEU A 32 -11.94 -22.82 -3.55
CA LEU A 32 -11.84 -21.65 -4.44
C LEU A 32 -12.82 -20.54 -4.07
N GLY A 33 -13.95 -20.84 -3.41
CA GLY A 33 -15.02 -19.87 -3.18
C GLY A 33 -15.23 -19.44 -1.73
N ASP A 34 -14.45 -19.98 -0.78
CA ASP A 34 -14.69 -19.91 0.66
C ASP A 34 -13.41 -19.71 1.49
N ALA A 35 -12.21 -19.78 0.90
CA ALA A 35 -10.96 -19.50 1.61
C ALA A 35 -9.95 -18.69 0.80
N LEU A 36 -9.20 -17.82 1.46
CA LEU A 36 -8.08 -17.10 0.90
C LEU A 36 -6.76 -17.83 1.20
N PRO A 37 -5.76 -17.80 0.28
CA PRO A 37 -4.45 -18.35 0.53
C PRO A 37 -3.64 -17.48 1.51
N ASN A 38 -2.81 -18.14 2.31
CA ASN A 38 -1.90 -17.56 3.30
C ASN A 38 -2.54 -17.10 4.62
N ASP A 39 -3.14 -15.92 4.63
CA ASP A 39 -3.64 -15.22 5.83
C ASP A 39 -4.74 -14.20 5.47
N LEU A 40 -5.23 -13.44 6.47
CA LEU A 40 -6.24 -12.37 6.30
C LEU A 40 -5.66 -10.95 6.23
N GLY A 41 -4.35 -10.80 6.07
CA GLY A 41 -3.70 -9.51 5.87
C GLY A 41 -3.89 -9.02 4.44
N ASP A 42 -2.78 -8.85 3.73
CA ASP A 42 -2.74 -8.40 2.34
C ASP A 42 -3.64 -9.20 1.37
N PRO A 43 -3.86 -10.53 1.53
CA PRO A 43 -4.83 -11.24 0.69
C PRO A 43 -6.25 -10.69 0.79
N LEU A 44 -6.71 -10.33 2.00
CA LEU A 44 -8.05 -9.79 2.21
C LEU A 44 -8.15 -8.35 1.70
N LEU A 45 -7.11 -7.53 1.93
CA LEU A 45 -7.00 -6.18 1.34
C LEU A 45 -7.10 -6.24 -0.18
N ASN A 46 -6.27 -7.08 -0.82
CA ASN A 46 -6.24 -7.22 -2.26
C ASN A 46 -7.55 -7.79 -2.82
N ALA A 47 -8.21 -8.71 -2.09
CA ALA A 47 -9.53 -9.19 -2.47
C ALA A 47 -10.58 -8.08 -2.46
N TRP A 48 -10.56 -7.21 -1.46
CA TRP A 48 -11.44 -6.04 -1.37
C TRP A 48 -11.15 -5.00 -2.47
N ILE A 49 -9.89 -4.64 -2.71
CA ILE A 49 -9.51 -3.72 -3.80
C ILE A 49 -9.93 -4.29 -5.16
N LEU A 50 -9.66 -5.58 -5.39
CA LEU A 50 -9.99 -6.23 -6.65
C LEU A 50 -11.51 -6.30 -6.89
N ALA A 51 -12.29 -6.53 -5.84
CA ALA A 51 -13.75 -6.50 -5.91
C ALA A 51 -14.25 -5.11 -6.33
N TRP A 52 -13.78 -4.07 -5.62
CA TRP A 52 -14.12 -2.68 -5.92
C TRP A 52 -13.75 -2.30 -7.36
N ASP A 53 -12.54 -2.60 -7.80
CA ASP A 53 -12.09 -2.30 -9.16
C ASP A 53 -12.97 -2.97 -10.23
N VAL A 54 -13.42 -4.21 -9.99
CA VAL A 54 -14.28 -4.95 -10.92
C VAL A 54 -15.70 -4.37 -10.96
N GLU A 55 -16.27 -4.01 -9.82
CA GLU A 55 -17.58 -3.34 -9.74
C GLU A 55 -17.53 -2.00 -10.47
N GLN A 56 -16.49 -1.20 -10.22
CA GLN A 56 -16.33 0.10 -10.89
C GLN A 56 -16.06 -0.02 -12.39
N LEU A 57 -15.44 -1.10 -12.86
CA LEU A 57 -15.32 -1.40 -14.29
C LEU A 57 -16.69 -1.60 -14.96
N GLN A 58 -17.66 -2.18 -14.25
CA GLN A 58 -19.03 -2.35 -14.74
C GLN A 58 -19.77 -1.00 -14.83
N ASP A 59 -19.51 -0.09 -13.90
CA ASP A 59 -20.16 1.22 -13.80
C ASP A 59 -19.43 2.36 -14.54
N GLY A 60 -18.42 2.04 -15.35
CA GLY A 60 -17.72 3.01 -16.19
C GLY A 60 -16.70 3.90 -15.47
N LEU A 61 -16.21 3.45 -14.31
CA LEU A 61 -15.13 4.07 -13.52
C LEU A 61 -15.46 5.44 -12.89
N GLY A 62 -16.73 5.85 -12.86
CA GLY A 62 -17.16 7.16 -12.37
C GLY A 62 -16.89 7.41 -10.87
N GLY A 63 -16.76 6.36 -10.07
CA GLY A 63 -16.47 6.41 -8.63
C GLY A 63 -15.20 5.65 -8.23
N LEU A 64 -14.34 5.29 -9.19
CA LEU A 64 -13.21 4.37 -8.96
C LEU A 64 -12.38 4.73 -7.72
N TRP A 65 -12.08 6.01 -7.52
CA TRP A 65 -11.18 6.44 -6.45
C TRP A 65 -11.87 6.55 -5.08
N GLN A 66 -13.20 6.52 -5.03
CA GLN A 66 -13.99 6.79 -3.81
C GLN A 66 -14.34 5.51 -3.06
N THR A 67 -13.34 4.80 -2.56
CA THR A 67 -13.56 3.59 -1.77
C THR A 67 -14.18 3.89 -0.39
N PRO A 68 -14.98 2.97 0.18
CA PRO A 68 -15.74 3.18 1.42
C PRO A 68 -14.89 3.05 2.70
N ILE A 69 -13.66 3.56 2.71
CA ILE A 69 -12.77 3.57 3.88
C ILE A 69 -12.29 4.98 4.19
N PHE A 70 -11.83 5.18 5.43
CA PHE A 70 -11.26 6.45 5.89
C PHE A 70 -12.20 7.63 5.72
N HIS A 71 -13.50 7.47 5.92
CA HIS A 71 -14.41 8.61 5.93
C HIS A 71 -13.91 9.67 6.95
N PRO A 72 -13.82 10.97 6.59
CA PRO A 72 -14.34 11.64 5.39
C PRO A 72 -13.29 11.93 4.29
N TYR A 73 -12.14 11.25 4.30
CA TYR A 73 -11.12 11.41 3.26
C TYR A 73 -11.65 10.96 1.89
N SER A 74 -11.10 11.56 0.84
CA SER A 74 -11.46 11.27 -0.55
C SER A 74 -10.30 10.63 -1.31
N ASP A 75 -10.62 10.02 -2.46
CA ASP A 75 -9.66 9.34 -3.33
C ASP A 75 -8.87 8.22 -2.62
N THR A 76 -9.52 7.55 -1.66
CA THR A 76 -8.89 6.62 -0.72
C THR A 76 -8.36 5.35 -1.37
N LEU A 77 -8.80 5.00 -2.59
CA LEU A 77 -8.18 3.92 -3.37
C LEU A 77 -6.71 4.22 -3.68
N ALA A 78 -6.35 5.49 -3.92
CA ALA A 78 -4.98 5.90 -4.22
C ALA A 78 -4.04 5.83 -3.00
N TYR A 79 -4.56 5.47 -1.82
CA TYR A 79 -3.76 5.30 -0.60
C TYR A 79 -3.08 3.90 -0.63
N SER A 80 -3.48 3.04 -1.56
CA SER A 80 -2.87 1.76 -1.90
C SER A 80 -2.65 1.65 -3.41
N GLU A 81 -2.05 0.54 -3.83
CA GLU A 81 -2.01 0.14 -5.23
C GLU A 81 -3.43 -0.27 -5.67
N HIS A 82 -3.93 0.31 -6.76
CA HIS A 82 -5.10 -0.26 -7.44
C HIS A 82 -4.70 -1.54 -8.19
N LEU A 83 -5.68 -2.37 -8.52
CA LEU A 83 -5.49 -3.66 -9.18
C LEU A 83 -6.20 -3.74 -10.55
N LEU A 84 -6.49 -2.61 -11.20
CA LEU A 84 -7.16 -2.53 -12.50
C LEU A 84 -6.59 -3.49 -13.56
N GLY A 85 -5.26 -3.66 -13.61
CA GLY A 85 -4.60 -4.57 -14.55
C GLY A 85 -4.95 -6.05 -14.32
N ILE A 86 -5.26 -6.41 -13.07
CA ILE A 86 -5.76 -7.72 -12.65
C ILE A 86 -7.28 -7.79 -12.86
N ALA A 87 -8.01 -6.74 -12.45
CA ALA A 87 -9.46 -6.65 -12.50
C ALA A 87 -9.99 -6.95 -13.92
N VAL A 88 -9.37 -6.39 -14.97
CA VAL A 88 -9.77 -6.64 -16.37
C VAL A 88 -9.72 -8.13 -16.76
N LEU A 89 -8.83 -8.94 -16.14
CA LEU A 89 -8.73 -10.37 -16.41
C LEU A 89 -9.82 -11.20 -15.72
N VAL A 90 -10.22 -10.78 -14.52
CA VAL A 90 -11.12 -11.56 -13.65
C VAL A 90 -12.52 -10.98 -13.53
N ALA A 91 -12.77 -9.80 -14.08
CA ALA A 91 -14.10 -9.19 -14.14
C ALA A 91 -15.17 -10.14 -14.69
N PRO A 92 -14.95 -10.91 -15.79
CA PRO A 92 -15.95 -11.87 -16.26
C PRO A 92 -16.29 -12.98 -15.26
N VAL A 93 -15.35 -13.35 -14.38
CA VAL A 93 -15.59 -14.36 -13.33
C VAL A 93 -16.47 -13.75 -12.25
N HIS A 94 -16.17 -12.53 -11.81
CA HIS A 94 -16.99 -11.84 -10.83
C HIS A 94 -18.41 -11.60 -11.34
N TRP A 95 -18.58 -11.09 -12.56
CA TRP A 95 -19.90 -10.85 -13.16
C TRP A 95 -20.72 -12.13 -13.38
N ALA A 96 -20.07 -13.29 -13.46
CA ALA A 96 -20.74 -14.57 -13.66
C ALA A 96 -21.12 -15.27 -12.35
N PHE A 97 -20.37 -15.05 -11.26
CA PHE A 97 -20.49 -15.83 -10.02
C PHE A 97 -20.73 -15.01 -8.77
N GLU A 98 -20.54 -13.68 -8.81
CA GLU A 98 -20.72 -12.74 -7.71
C GLU A 98 -20.04 -13.24 -6.41
N ASN A 99 -18.84 -13.80 -6.55
CA ASN A 99 -18.07 -14.35 -5.45
C ASN A 99 -16.66 -13.73 -5.41
N LEU A 100 -16.43 -12.85 -4.44
CA LEU A 100 -15.17 -12.12 -4.29
C LEU A 100 -13.97 -13.05 -4.03
N VAL A 101 -14.16 -14.06 -3.18
CA VAL A 101 -13.12 -15.04 -2.84
C VAL A 101 -12.74 -15.85 -4.09
N LEU A 102 -13.74 -16.26 -4.89
CA LEU A 102 -13.51 -16.93 -6.17
C LEU A 102 -12.75 -16.02 -7.15
N THR A 103 -13.15 -14.77 -7.30
CA THR A 103 -12.49 -13.79 -8.16
C THR A 103 -11.02 -13.63 -7.78
N TYR A 104 -10.72 -13.46 -6.49
CA TYR A 104 -9.35 -13.39 -5.98
C TYR A 104 -8.56 -14.68 -6.25
N ASN A 105 -9.13 -15.85 -5.95
CA ASN A 105 -8.44 -17.11 -6.13
C ASN A 105 -8.17 -17.43 -7.61
N VAL A 106 -9.06 -17.05 -8.51
CA VAL A 106 -8.80 -17.13 -9.95
C VAL A 106 -7.66 -16.19 -10.35
N ALA A 107 -7.63 -14.95 -9.85
CA ALA A 107 -6.51 -14.04 -10.10
C ALA A 107 -5.18 -14.61 -9.59
N PHE A 108 -5.19 -15.19 -8.39
CA PHE A 108 -4.04 -15.83 -7.77
C PHE A 108 -3.51 -16.98 -8.63
N LEU A 109 -4.36 -17.92 -9.04
CA LEU A 109 -3.97 -19.04 -9.92
C LEU A 109 -3.50 -18.54 -11.30
N LEU A 110 -4.19 -17.55 -11.87
CA LEU A 110 -3.85 -16.95 -13.15
C LEU A 110 -2.47 -16.31 -13.11
N SER A 111 -2.04 -15.73 -11.98
CA SER A 111 -0.71 -15.13 -11.83
C SER A 111 0.43 -16.13 -12.11
N TYR A 112 0.28 -17.39 -11.70
CA TYR A 112 1.24 -18.47 -11.95
C TYR A 112 1.17 -18.96 -13.40
N VAL A 113 -0.06 -19.17 -13.91
CA VAL A 113 -0.28 -19.64 -15.28
C VAL A 113 0.23 -18.62 -16.30
N LEU A 114 -0.05 -17.34 -16.09
CA LEU A 114 0.41 -16.24 -16.94
C LEU A 114 1.94 -16.10 -16.89
N SER A 115 2.55 -16.21 -15.71
CA SER A 115 4.01 -16.20 -15.56
C SER A 115 4.67 -17.32 -16.36
N GLY A 116 4.17 -18.55 -16.21
CA GLY A 116 4.71 -19.72 -16.90
C GLY A 116 4.51 -19.66 -18.41
N CYS A 117 3.29 -19.33 -18.86
CA CYS A 117 2.97 -19.21 -20.27
C CYS A 117 3.70 -18.04 -20.93
N GLY A 118 3.76 -16.88 -20.28
CA GLY A 118 4.45 -15.70 -20.78
C GLY A 118 5.94 -15.95 -20.97
N MET A 119 6.59 -16.55 -19.97
CA MET A 119 8.01 -16.92 -20.07
C MET A 119 8.25 -18.01 -21.11
N TYR A 120 7.36 -19.00 -21.21
CA TYR A 120 7.39 -19.99 -22.30
C TYR A 120 7.36 -19.29 -23.65
N LEU A 121 6.43 -18.37 -23.89
CA LEU A 121 6.31 -17.63 -25.15
C LEU A 121 7.57 -16.84 -25.47
N LEU A 122 8.12 -16.12 -24.50
CA LEU A 122 9.36 -15.37 -24.64
C LEU A 122 10.52 -16.28 -25.04
N VAL A 123 10.83 -17.29 -24.22
CA VAL A 123 12.00 -18.16 -24.45
C VAL A 123 11.81 -19.05 -25.68
N ARG A 124 10.59 -19.49 -25.97
CA ARG A 124 10.26 -20.23 -27.21
C ARG A 124 10.58 -19.39 -28.44
N SER A 125 10.30 -18.09 -28.40
CA SER A 125 10.57 -17.15 -29.51
C SER A 125 12.06 -16.84 -29.66
N LEU A 126 12.79 -16.71 -28.55
CA LEU A 126 14.21 -16.40 -28.53
C LEU A 126 15.09 -17.61 -28.92
N THR A 127 14.74 -18.79 -28.43
CA THR A 127 15.60 -19.99 -28.56
C THR A 127 15.12 -20.98 -29.61
N GLY A 128 13.84 -20.95 -29.98
CA GLY A 128 13.26 -21.96 -30.85
C GLY A 128 13.20 -23.38 -30.24
N HIS A 129 13.47 -23.56 -28.94
CA HIS A 129 13.53 -24.87 -28.29
C HIS A 129 12.45 -25.07 -27.23
N GLN A 130 11.70 -26.18 -27.31
CA GLN A 130 10.53 -26.44 -26.44
C GLN A 130 10.90 -26.71 -24.98
N TRP A 131 11.93 -27.53 -24.72
CA TRP A 131 12.39 -27.76 -23.35
C TRP A 131 12.96 -26.50 -22.70
N ALA A 132 13.61 -25.65 -23.49
CA ALA A 132 14.15 -24.39 -22.97
C ALA A 132 13.01 -23.49 -22.49
N ALA A 133 11.97 -23.36 -23.32
CA ALA A 133 10.77 -22.59 -22.98
C ALA A 133 10.01 -23.18 -21.79
N GLY A 134 9.81 -24.51 -21.76
CA GLY A 134 9.13 -25.20 -20.66
C GLY A 134 9.84 -25.02 -19.32
N LEU A 135 11.16 -25.27 -19.28
CA LEU A 135 11.95 -25.15 -18.05
C LEU A 135 12.10 -23.71 -17.58
N ALA A 136 12.29 -22.75 -18.50
CA ALA A 136 12.29 -21.33 -18.13
C ALA A 136 10.94 -20.88 -17.58
N GLY A 137 9.84 -21.34 -18.19
CA GLY A 137 8.48 -21.06 -17.70
C GLY A 137 8.22 -21.63 -16.31
N LEU A 138 8.64 -22.87 -16.03
CA LEU A 138 8.55 -23.45 -14.69
C LEU A 138 9.41 -22.68 -13.68
N ALA A 139 10.65 -22.34 -14.05
CA ALA A 139 11.56 -21.58 -13.19
C ALA A 139 10.99 -20.21 -12.81
N PHE A 140 10.37 -19.49 -13.75
CA PHE A 140 9.79 -18.18 -13.49
C PHE A 140 8.47 -18.25 -12.71
N ALA A 141 7.61 -19.22 -13.03
CA ALA A 141 6.30 -19.36 -12.40
C ALA A 141 6.39 -19.89 -10.96
N PHE A 142 7.38 -20.75 -10.67
CA PHE A 142 7.50 -21.46 -9.40
C PHE A 142 8.86 -21.24 -8.74
N CYS A 143 9.49 -20.08 -8.91
CA CYS A 143 10.72 -19.78 -8.17
C CYS A 143 10.44 -19.70 -6.66
N PRO A 144 11.41 -20.06 -5.80
CA PRO A 144 11.26 -20.01 -4.34
C PRO A 144 10.85 -18.62 -3.81
N TYR A 145 11.32 -17.53 -4.41
CA TYR A 145 10.90 -16.17 -4.06
C TYR A 145 9.37 -15.97 -4.10
N ARG A 146 8.65 -16.61 -5.02
CA ARG A 146 7.18 -16.48 -5.09
C ARG A 146 6.47 -17.09 -3.88
N VAL A 147 7.12 -18.01 -3.15
CA VAL A 147 6.61 -18.53 -1.87
C VAL A 147 6.61 -17.45 -0.80
N ALA A 148 7.69 -16.66 -0.71
CA ALA A 148 7.78 -15.52 0.20
C ALA A 148 6.76 -14.41 -0.11
N GLN A 149 6.26 -14.37 -1.34
CA GLN A 149 5.34 -13.34 -1.84
C GLN A 149 3.91 -13.85 -2.02
N ILE A 150 3.57 -14.99 -1.42
CA ILE A 150 2.28 -15.65 -1.62
C ILE A 150 1.09 -14.79 -1.14
N ALA A 151 1.33 -13.90 -0.17
CA ALA A 151 0.34 -12.95 0.34
C ALA A 151 0.08 -11.76 -0.61
N HIS A 152 1.01 -11.46 -1.51
CA HIS A 152 1.04 -10.23 -2.31
C HIS A 152 0.62 -10.51 -3.76
N LEU A 153 -0.68 -10.59 -4.02
CA LEU A 153 -1.24 -10.90 -5.35
C LEU A 153 -0.66 -10.00 -6.46
N GLN A 154 -0.52 -8.70 -6.17
CA GLN A 154 0.03 -7.72 -7.08
C GLN A 154 1.49 -8.01 -7.46
N VAL A 155 2.29 -8.55 -6.53
CA VAL A 155 3.69 -8.97 -6.78
C VAL A 155 3.71 -10.27 -7.59
N LEU A 156 2.78 -11.19 -7.33
CA LEU A 156 2.67 -12.44 -8.07
C LEU A 156 2.26 -12.22 -9.54
N MET A 157 1.57 -11.14 -9.86
CA MET A 157 1.15 -10.76 -11.22
C MET A 157 2.30 -10.18 -12.07
N GLY A 158 3.45 -10.86 -12.10
CA GLY A 158 4.62 -10.51 -12.92
C GLY A 158 4.62 -11.11 -14.34
N GLY A 159 3.59 -11.89 -14.70
CA GLY A 159 3.55 -12.64 -15.96
C GLY A 159 3.41 -11.78 -17.22
N TRP A 160 3.05 -10.50 -17.08
CA TRP A 160 3.02 -9.56 -18.19
C TRP A 160 4.42 -9.15 -18.66
N MET A 161 5.43 -9.15 -17.77
CA MET A 161 6.82 -8.81 -18.13
C MET A 161 7.36 -9.65 -19.30
N PRO A 162 7.32 -11.00 -19.26
CA PRO A 162 7.83 -11.78 -20.38
C PRO A 162 6.98 -11.63 -21.65
N VAL A 163 5.66 -11.39 -21.56
CA VAL A 163 4.80 -11.14 -22.73
C VAL A 163 5.14 -9.79 -23.38
N ALA A 164 5.41 -8.76 -22.58
CA ALA A 164 5.85 -7.46 -23.05
C ALA A 164 7.22 -7.56 -23.76
N LEU A 165 8.20 -8.23 -23.14
CA LEU A 165 9.51 -8.46 -23.77
C LEU A 165 9.40 -9.30 -25.05
N TRP A 166 8.48 -10.26 -25.10
CA TRP A 166 8.20 -11.02 -26.32
C TRP A 166 7.73 -10.09 -27.44
N GLY A 167 6.81 -9.17 -27.15
CA GLY A 167 6.35 -8.16 -28.11
C GLY A 167 7.49 -7.28 -28.62
N LEU A 168 8.35 -6.81 -27.71
CA LEU A 168 9.48 -5.93 -28.05
C LEU A 168 10.54 -6.65 -28.91
N HIS A 169 10.93 -7.87 -28.53
CA HIS A 169 11.81 -8.71 -29.36
C HIS A 169 11.17 -9.05 -30.70
N ARG A 170 9.86 -9.30 -30.75
CA ARG A 170 9.21 -9.61 -32.02
C ARG A 170 9.11 -8.40 -32.95
N TYR A 171 8.96 -7.20 -32.39
CA TYR A 171 9.08 -5.95 -33.12
C TYR A 171 10.49 -5.75 -33.69
N HIS A 172 11.54 -6.03 -32.92
CA HIS A 172 12.92 -5.96 -33.41
C HIS A 172 13.14 -6.79 -34.69
N VAL A 173 12.65 -8.02 -34.71
CA VAL A 173 12.75 -8.92 -35.88
C VAL A 173 11.80 -8.47 -37.00
N GLY A 174 10.52 -8.30 -36.69
CA GLY A 174 9.45 -8.18 -37.69
C GLY A 174 9.12 -6.76 -38.13
N GLY A 175 9.35 -5.76 -37.27
CA GLY A 175 8.93 -4.37 -37.44
C GLY A 175 7.41 -4.17 -37.48
N GLY A 176 6.65 -5.18 -37.06
CA GLY A 176 5.20 -5.15 -37.08
C GLY A 176 4.67 -4.35 -35.89
N ARG A 177 3.85 -3.33 -36.15
CA ARG A 177 3.23 -2.50 -35.11
C ARG A 177 2.31 -3.30 -34.17
N GLY A 178 1.76 -4.43 -34.62
CA GLY A 178 1.02 -5.33 -33.74
C GLY A 178 1.86 -5.90 -32.58
N ALA A 179 3.16 -6.12 -32.79
CA ALA A 179 4.05 -6.55 -31.72
C ALA A 179 4.30 -5.44 -30.68
N LEU A 180 4.37 -4.17 -31.13
CA LEU A 180 4.40 -3.02 -30.23
C LEU A 180 3.08 -2.82 -29.49
N ALA A 181 1.94 -3.09 -30.13
CA ALA A 181 0.64 -3.05 -29.47
C ALA A 181 0.56 -4.10 -28.34
N VAL A 182 1.06 -5.33 -28.56
CA VAL A 182 1.14 -6.34 -27.49
C VAL A 182 2.10 -5.90 -26.39
N PHE A 183 3.26 -5.34 -26.75
CA PHE A 183 4.19 -4.76 -25.77
C PHE A 183 3.51 -3.67 -24.92
N ALA A 184 2.86 -2.70 -25.56
CA ALA A 184 2.19 -1.59 -24.88
C ALA A 184 1.06 -2.08 -23.97
N ALA A 185 0.19 -2.96 -24.48
CA ALA A 185 -0.89 -3.54 -23.68
C ALA A 185 -0.37 -4.32 -22.47
N SER A 186 0.67 -5.15 -22.65
CA SER A 186 1.26 -5.93 -21.57
C SER A 186 2.00 -5.03 -20.56
N PHE A 187 2.69 -3.99 -21.01
CA PHE A 187 3.34 -3.01 -20.13
C PHE A 187 2.32 -2.24 -19.30
N LEU A 188 1.23 -1.78 -19.92
CA LEU A 188 0.12 -1.12 -19.24
C LEU A 188 -0.54 -2.05 -18.23
N LEU A 189 -0.91 -3.27 -18.63
CA LEU A 189 -1.50 -4.24 -17.71
C LEU A 189 -0.55 -4.59 -16.55
N GLN A 190 0.77 -4.64 -16.80
CA GLN A 190 1.76 -4.85 -15.75
C GLN A 190 1.77 -3.71 -14.73
N GLY A 191 1.85 -2.46 -15.20
CA GLY A 191 1.88 -1.28 -14.34
C GLY A 191 0.54 -1.04 -13.63
N LEU A 192 -0.57 -1.39 -14.27
CA LEU A 192 -1.90 -1.30 -13.68
C LEU A 192 -2.22 -2.42 -12.68
N SER A 193 -1.41 -3.49 -12.67
CA SER A 193 -1.50 -4.57 -11.67
C SER A 193 -0.63 -4.32 -10.45
N ASN A 194 0.46 -3.55 -10.60
CA ASN A 194 1.46 -3.32 -9.57
C ASN A 194 2.28 -2.06 -9.88
N GLY A 195 2.25 -1.09 -8.96
CA GLY A 195 2.92 0.20 -9.12
C GLY A 195 4.44 0.06 -9.15
N TYR A 196 5.02 -0.85 -8.36
CA TYR A 196 6.46 -1.12 -8.39
C TYR A 196 6.93 -1.59 -9.76
N TYR A 197 6.15 -2.47 -10.40
CA TYR A 197 6.52 -3.04 -11.68
C TYR A 197 6.41 -2.07 -12.85
N LEU A 198 5.62 -0.98 -12.74
CA LEU A 198 5.66 0.11 -13.70
C LEU A 198 7.09 0.69 -13.82
N PHE A 199 7.76 0.90 -12.69
CA PHE A 199 9.12 1.46 -12.65
C PHE A 199 10.18 0.38 -12.86
N PHE A 200 10.08 -0.75 -12.15
CA PHE A 200 11.13 -1.77 -12.16
C PHE A 200 11.26 -2.45 -13.53
N PHE A 201 10.13 -2.68 -14.20
CA PHE A 201 10.14 -3.27 -15.53
C PHE A 201 10.62 -2.30 -16.62
N ALA A 202 10.70 -0.99 -16.35
CA ALA A 202 11.29 -0.03 -17.29
C ALA A 202 12.77 -0.37 -17.58
N LEU A 203 13.51 -0.95 -16.63
CA LEU A 203 14.92 -1.33 -16.80
C LEU A 203 15.13 -2.30 -17.99
N PRO A 204 14.54 -3.52 -18.01
CA PRO A 204 14.71 -4.42 -19.15
C PRO A 204 14.11 -3.86 -20.44
N VAL A 205 13.01 -3.09 -20.37
CA VAL A 205 12.40 -2.45 -21.55
C VAL A 205 13.36 -1.45 -22.20
N VAL A 206 14.02 -0.59 -21.41
CA VAL A 206 15.00 0.37 -21.90
C VAL A 206 16.20 -0.35 -22.52
N ILE A 207 16.75 -1.37 -21.85
CA ILE A 207 17.91 -2.11 -22.36
C ILE A 207 17.58 -2.81 -23.69
N VAL A 208 16.46 -3.53 -23.77
CA VAL A 208 16.03 -4.22 -24.99
C VAL A 208 15.62 -3.22 -26.08
N GLY A 209 15.04 -2.08 -25.71
CA GLY A 209 14.67 -1.00 -26.62
C GLY A 209 15.88 -0.32 -27.25
N ILE A 210 16.89 0.01 -26.44
CA ILE A 210 18.20 0.54 -26.90
C ILE A 210 18.85 -0.46 -27.84
N TYR A 211 18.94 -1.73 -27.43
CA TYR A 211 19.46 -2.79 -28.30
C TYR A 211 18.70 -2.83 -29.63
N SER A 212 17.38 -2.70 -29.59
CA SER A 212 16.55 -2.73 -30.80
C SER A 212 16.82 -1.55 -31.74
N LEU A 213 17.08 -0.35 -31.22
CA LEU A 213 17.41 0.84 -32.02
C LEU A 213 18.76 0.73 -32.72
N PHE A 214 19.76 0.14 -32.05
CA PHE A 214 21.13 0.06 -32.56
C PHE A 214 21.43 -1.23 -33.33
N GLY A 215 20.74 -2.33 -33.01
CA GLY A 215 20.95 -3.64 -33.63
C GLY A 215 20.04 -3.94 -34.82
N ALA A 216 18.94 -3.20 -35.02
CA ALA A 216 18.04 -3.48 -36.13
C ALA A 216 18.57 -2.94 -37.46
N HIS A 217 18.37 -3.71 -38.54
CA HIS A 217 18.70 -3.33 -39.92
C HIS A 217 17.72 -2.31 -40.53
N ARG A 218 16.84 -1.72 -39.71
CA ARG A 218 15.77 -0.81 -40.13
C ARG A 218 16.15 0.65 -39.94
N SER A 219 15.40 1.53 -40.61
CA SER A 219 15.52 2.98 -40.42
C SER A 219 15.29 3.36 -38.95
N ARG A 220 16.35 3.86 -38.30
CA ARG A 220 16.32 4.35 -36.91
C ARG A 220 15.23 5.39 -36.70
N ARG A 221 15.04 6.30 -37.67
CA ARG A 221 14.00 7.33 -37.63
C ARG A 221 12.60 6.75 -37.46
N ARG A 222 12.28 5.67 -38.18
CA ARG A 222 10.98 5.00 -38.07
C ARG A 222 10.81 4.32 -36.73
N MET A 223 11.86 3.69 -36.21
CA MET A 223 11.80 3.04 -34.89
C MET A 223 11.63 4.06 -33.77
N VAL A 224 12.33 5.19 -33.82
CA VAL A 224 12.14 6.30 -32.87
C VAL A 224 10.72 6.83 -32.94
N TRP A 225 10.14 6.97 -34.13
CA TRP A 225 8.74 7.37 -34.28
C TRP A 225 7.77 6.33 -33.68
N ASP A 226 7.92 5.05 -34.03
CA ASP A 226 7.05 3.99 -33.54
C ASP A 226 7.15 3.85 -32.01
N PHE A 227 8.35 3.98 -31.42
CA PHE A 227 8.56 4.01 -29.97
C PHE A 227 7.98 5.27 -29.32
N GLY A 228 8.14 6.45 -29.95
CA GLY A 228 7.57 7.71 -29.47
C GLY A 228 6.05 7.65 -29.42
N VAL A 229 5.40 7.18 -30.49
CA VAL A 229 3.94 6.99 -30.53
C VAL A 229 3.49 5.97 -29.47
N THR A 230 4.22 4.87 -29.31
CA THR A 230 3.91 3.85 -28.29
C THR A 230 4.02 4.44 -26.88
N ALA A 231 5.10 5.15 -26.57
CA ALA A 231 5.31 5.83 -25.29
C ALA A 231 4.22 6.86 -25.00
N LEU A 232 3.87 7.70 -25.98
CA LEU A 232 2.79 8.68 -25.85
C LEU A 232 1.44 8.02 -25.60
N SER A 233 1.15 6.89 -26.27
CA SER A 233 -0.10 6.16 -26.04
C SER A 233 -0.19 5.56 -24.64
N MET A 234 0.91 5.01 -24.13
CA MET A 234 0.97 4.48 -22.76
C MET A 234 0.85 5.61 -21.73
N LEU A 235 1.52 6.74 -21.99
CA LEU A 235 1.43 7.92 -21.14
C LEU A 235 0.00 8.48 -21.11
N ALA A 236 -0.73 8.47 -22.24
CA ALA A 236 -2.11 8.94 -22.29
C ALA A 236 -3.04 8.12 -21.38
N VAL A 237 -2.78 6.81 -21.23
CA VAL A 237 -3.53 5.91 -20.34
C VAL A 237 -3.11 6.10 -18.88
N LEU A 238 -1.82 6.25 -18.61
CA LEU A 238 -1.29 6.36 -17.24
C LEU A 238 -1.43 7.77 -16.63
N ALA A 239 -1.44 8.83 -17.44
CA ALA A 239 -1.50 10.20 -16.97
C ALA A 239 -2.70 10.53 -16.05
N PRO A 240 -3.96 10.15 -16.36
CA PRO A 240 -5.08 10.43 -15.46
C PRO A 240 -4.93 9.71 -14.11
N ILE A 241 -4.38 8.50 -14.10
CA ILE A 241 -4.11 7.72 -12.88
C ILE A 241 -3.00 8.38 -12.07
N ALA A 242 -1.86 8.68 -12.71
CA ALA A 242 -0.71 9.32 -12.08
C ALA A 242 -1.08 10.70 -11.49
N ARG A 243 -2.01 11.42 -12.12
CA ARG A 243 -2.53 12.70 -11.61
C ARG A 243 -3.20 12.53 -10.24
N ILE A 244 -4.04 11.52 -10.04
CA ILE A 244 -4.72 11.29 -8.76
C ILE A 244 -3.71 10.97 -7.66
N TYR A 245 -2.77 10.04 -7.92
CA TYR A 245 -1.69 9.75 -6.97
C TYR A 245 -0.86 10.99 -6.63
N TYR A 246 -0.58 11.85 -7.61
CA TYR A 246 0.14 13.11 -7.37
C TYR A 246 -0.66 14.10 -6.52
N GLN A 247 -1.97 14.22 -6.76
CA GLN A 247 -2.86 15.09 -5.97
C GLN A 247 -2.95 14.62 -4.52
N VAL A 248 -3.26 13.34 -4.30
CA VAL A 248 -3.33 12.75 -2.96
C VAL A 248 -2.01 12.90 -2.21
N ARG A 249 -0.87 12.73 -2.90
CA ARG A 249 0.45 12.97 -2.30
C ARG A 249 0.62 14.40 -1.79
N LEU A 250 0.17 15.40 -2.55
CA LEU A 250 0.26 16.81 -2.14
C LEU A 250 -0.73 17.14 -1.02
N GLU A 251 -1.94 16.60 -1.07
CA GLU A 251 -3.01 16.90 -0.11
C GLU A 251 -2.75 16.24 1.25
N GLN A 252 -2.27 14.99 1.25
CA GLN A 252 -2.07 14.21 2.47
C GLN A 252 -0.62 14.18 2.98
N GLY A 253 0.31 14.81 2.25
CA GLY A 253 1.73 14.81 2.63
C GLY A 253 2.39 13.43 2.58
N PHE A 254 1.84 12.48 1.82
CA PHE A 254 2.35 11.12 1.75
C PHE A 254 3.78 11.06 1.15
N VAL A 255 4.77 10.91 2.02
CA VAL A 255 6.17 10.75 1.65
C VAL A 255 6.72 9.54 2.41
N ARG A 256 7.57 8.75 1.74
CA ARG A 256 8.28 7.63 2.37
C ARG A 256 9.62 8.14 2.92
N SER A 257 9.92 7.84 4.18
CA SER A 257 11.23 8.21 4.73
C SER A 257 12.32 7.36 4.09
N ILE A 258 13.52 7.94 3.96
CA ILE A 258 14.68 7.21 3.44
C ILE A 258 14.99 6.00 4.34
N GLU A 259 14.80 6.10 5.66
CA GLU A 259 15.04 4.97 6.56
C GLU A 259 14.08 3.79 6.28
N GLU A 260 12.82 4.08 5.94
CA GLU A 260 11.87 3.03 5.54
C GLU A 260 12.37 2.34 4.25
N VAL A 261 12.79 3.11 3.25
CA VAL A 261 13.34 2.56 1.99
C VAL A 261 14.57 1.68 2.24
N VAL A 262 15.51 2.15 3.08
CA VAL A 262 16.73 1.40 3.44
C VAL A 262 16.38 0.11 4.19
N SER A 263 15.36 0.14 5.06
CA SER A 263 14.93 -1.03 5.84
C SER A 263 14.39 -2.16 4.97
N TYR A 264 13.73 -1.83 3.85
CA TYR A 264 13.20 -2.80 2.88
C TYR A 264 14.09 -2.98 1.64
N SER A 265 15.34 -2.51 1.71
CA SER A 265 16.33 -2.73 0.66
C SER A 265 16.97 -4.10 0.78
N ALA A 266 17.39 -4.68 -0.34
CA ALA A 266 18.10 -5.96 -0.33
C ALA A 266 19.51 -5.80 0.24
N ASP A 267 19.95 -6.80 1.00
CA ASP A 267 21.37 -7.10 1.17
C ASP A 267 21.79 -8.12 0.11
N LEU A 268 23.03 -8.11 -0.39
CA LEU A 268 23.51 -9.19 -1.28
C LEU A 268 23.33 -10.59 -0.68
N ALA A 269 23.44 -10.76 0.64
CA ALA A 269 23.17 -12.01 1.35
C ALA A 269 21.68 -12.43 1.24
N SER A 270 20.77 -11.48 1.02
CA SER A 270 19.32 -11.74 0.87
C SER A 270 19.01 -12.67 -0.31
N TYR A 271 19.86 -12.69 -1.34
CA TYR A 271 19.74 -13.63 -2.47
C TYR A 271 20.03 -15.09 -2.10
N PHE A 272 20.53 -15.33 -0.88
CA PHE A 272 20.73 -16.65 -0.28
C PHE A 272 19.84 -16.87 0.96
N HIS A 273 18.94 -15.93 1.23
CA HIS A 273 17.99 -16.03 2.33
C HIS A 273 16.63 -16.52 1.83
N VAL A 274 16.02 -17.38 2.63
CA VAL A 274 14.82 -18.15 2.25
C VAL A 274 13.63 -17.86 3.16
N ASP A 275 12.44 -18.12 2.61
CA ASP A 275 11.24 -18.32 3.41
C ASP A 275 11.35 -19.65 4.18
N PRO A 276 11.13 -19.67 5.51
CA PRO A 276 11.14 -20.89 6.30
C PRO A 276 10.13 -21.96 5.85
N ALA A 277 9.07 -21.56 5.14
CA ALA A 277 8.04 -22.44 4.62
C ALA A 277 8.47 -23.20 3.35
N LEU A 278 9.65 -22.95 2.78
CA LEU A 278 10.15 -23.74 1.65
C LEU A 278 10.47 -25.17 2.06
N PHE A 279 9.94 -26.15 1.31
CA PHE A 279 10.03 -27.57 1.64
C PHE A 279 11.47 -28.10 1.72
N VAL A 280 12.35 -27.68 0.79
CA VAL A 280 13.75 -28.14 0.76
C VAL A 280 14.68 -27.19 1.51
N TRP A 281 14.52 -25.89 1.28
CA TRP A 281 15.53 -24.91 1.68
C TRP A 281 15.27 -24.26 3.04
N GLY A 282 14.04 -24.33 3.57
CA GLY A 282 13.63 -23.61 4.78
C GLY A 282 14.46 -23.90 6.03
N ASP A 283 15.03 -25.11 6.11
CA ASP A 283 15.92 -25.55 7.20
C ASP A 283 17.41 -25.56 6.83
N LEU A 284 17.74 -25.41 5.54
CA LEU A 284 19.12 -25.51 5.03
C LEU A 284 19.81 -24.16 4.86
N LEU A 285 19.06 -23.12 4.52
CA LEU A 285 19.57 -21.77 4.26
C LEU A 285 19.11 -20.77 5.33
N PRO A 286 19.85 -19.66 5.53
CA PRO A 286 19.47 -18.66 6.51
C PRO A 286 18.12 -18.03 6.18
N ARG A 287 17.36 -17.68 7.22
CA ARG A 287 16.06 -17.02 7.08
C ARG A 287 16.27 -15.54 6.79
N GLY A 288 15.53 -15.03 5.81
CA GLY A 288 15.53 -13.59 5.51
C GLY A 288 14.60 -12.82 6.44
N GLY A 289 14.96 -11.57 6.74
CA GLY A 289 14.02 -10.61 7.31
C GLY A 289 12.86 -10.29 6.35
N PRO A 290 11.88 -9.48 6.77
CA PRO A 290 10.80 -9.01 5.91
C PRO A 290 11.33 -8.45 4.59
N GLU A 291 10.76 -8.88 3.46
CA GLU A 291 11.19 -8.53 2.08
C GLU A 291 12.63 -8.92 1.69
N GLY A 292 13.41 -9.52 2.60
CA GLY A 292 14.79 -9.97 2.37
C GLY A 292 14.94 -11.44 1.97
N GLN A 293 13.85 -12.14 1.64
CA GLN A 293 13.83 -13.55 1.26
C GLN A 293 13.92 -13.69 -0.28
N LEU A 294 15.10 -13.44 -0.84
CA LEU A 294 15.31 -13.25 -2.29
C LEU A 294 15.92 -14.47 -3.00
N PHE A 295 15.87 -15.65 -2.40
CA PHE A 295 16.44 -16.85 -3.00
C PHE A 295 15.74 -17.27 -4.30
N ALA A 296 16.52 -17.44 -5.37
CA ALA A 296 16.03 -17.76 -6.72
C ALA A 296 15.83 -19.26 -6.99
N GLY A 297 16.39 -20.13 -6.15
CA GLY A 297 16.55 -21.56 -6.42
C GLY A 297 17.92 -21.89 -7.02
N MET A 298 18.58 -22.91 -6.47
CA MET A 298 19.92 -23.33 -6.88
C MET A 298 19.91 -23.82 -8.33
N THR A 299 18.88 -24.56 -8.73
CA THR A 299 18.76 -25.08 -10.09
C THR A 299 18.73 -23.96 -11.13
N LEU A 300 17.96 -22.89 -10.88
CA LEU A 300 17.90 -21.73 -11.77
C LEU A 300 19.23 -20.99 -11.82
N MET A 301 19.87 -20.76 -10.68
CA MET A 301 21.17 -20.09 -10.59
C MET A 301 22.25 -20.86 -11.38
N LEU A 302 22.32 -22.19 -11.23
CA LEU A 302 23.25 -23.03 -11.95
C LEU A 302 23.01 -23.02 -13.47
N LEU A 303 21.74 -23.03 -13.90
CA LEU A 303 21.39 -22.91 -15.32
C LEU A 303 21.77 -21.54 -15.90
N ALA A 304 21.65 -20.46 -15.12
CA ALA A 304 22.09 -19.14 -15.57
C ALA A 304 23.62 -19.05 -15.68
N VAL A 305 24.36 -19.58 -14.71
CA VAL A 305 25.83 -19.69 -14.77
C VAL A 305 26.28 -20.55 -15.95
N ALA A 306 25.60 -21.66 -16.20
CA ALA A 306 25.80 -22.50 -17.37
C ALA A 306 25.71 -21.72 -18.70
N ALA A 307 24.76 -20.79 -18.82
CA ALA A 307 24.62 -19.95 -20.01
C ALA A 307 25.85 -19.05 -20.22
N LEU A 308 26.37 -18.44 -19.14
CA LEU A 308 27.57 -17.61 -19.16
C LEU A 308 28.80 -18.42 -19.57
N LEU A 309 29.01 -19.59 -18.96
CA LEU A 309 30.14 -20.47 -19.25
C LEU A 309 30.12 -20.96 -20.70
N THR A 310 28.95 -21.22 -21.25
CA THR A 310 28.77 -21.69 -22.63
C THR A 310 29.28 -20.67 -23.66
N ILE A 311 29.14 -19.37 -23.38
CA ILE A 311 29.65 -18.30 -24.24
C ILE A 311 31.14 -18.02 -24.01
N ALA A 312 31.60 -18.12 -22.76
CA ALA A 312 33.01 -17.98 -22.44
C ALA A 312 33.86 -19.08 -23.11
N SER A 313 33.32 -20.30 -23.23
CA SER A 313 33.92 -21.35 -24.04
C SER A 313 33.71 -21.05 -25.53
N LYS A 314 34.65 -20.33 -26.16
CA LYS A 314 34.66 -19.95 -27.60
C LYS A 314 34.44 -21.10 -28.61
N ASN A 315 34.33 -22.35 -28.16
CA ASN A 315 34.20 -23.57 -28.96
C ASN A 315 32.79 -23.87 -29.51
N LEU A 316 31.78 -23.02 -29.25
CA LEU A 316 30.38 -23.32 -29.60
C LEU A 316 29.69 -22.30 -30.51
N ALA A 317 30.37 -21.20 -30.85
CA ALA A 317 29.92 -20.18 -31.82
C ALA A 317 29.79 -20.70 -33.27
N GLY A 318 30.06 -21.98 -33.53
CA GLY A 318 29.99 -22.57 -34.87
C GLY A 318 28.76 -23.42 -35.16
N CYS A 319 28.02 -23.91 -34.14
CA CYS A 319 27.10 -25.05 -34.34
C CYS A 319 25.60 -24.70 -34.31
N GLY A 320 25.21 -23.49 -33.88
CA GLY A 320 23.79 -23.07 -33.78
C GLY A 320 23.42 -21.76 -34.49
N ASP A 321 24.40 -20.90 -34.79
CA ASP A 321 24.14 -19.49 -35.13
C ASP A 321 23.35 -19.29 -36.44
N LYS A 322 23.62 -20.06 -37.50
CA LYS A 322 23.01 -19.78 -38.82
C LYS A 322 21.51 -20.03 -38.94
N LEU A 323 20.95 -21.01 -38.20
CA LEU A 323 19.50 -21.31 -38.21
C LEU A 323 18.73 -20.49 -37.17
N GLN A 324 19.43 -19.98 -36.15
CA GLN A 324 18.85 -19.27 -35.01
C GLN A 324 18.84 -17.76 -35.23
N GLU A 325 19.88 -17.20 -35.87
CA GLU A 325 19.89 -15.82 -36.39
C GLU A 325 18.71 -15.54 -37.33
N GLN A 326 18.32 -16.52 -38.15
CA GLN A 326 17.19 -16.37 -39.08
C GLN A 326 15.80 -16.33 -38.39
N ARG A 327 15.65 -16.85 -37.16
CA ARG A 327 14.35 -16.93 -36.47
C ARG A 327 14.14 -15.83 -35.43
N ALA A 328 15.16 -15.51 -34.64
CA ALA A 328 15.07 -14.56 -33.53
C ALA A 328 15.74 -13.20 -33.83
N GLY A 329 16.50 -13.08 -34.92
CA GLY A 329 17.20 -11.84 -35.30
C GLY A 329 18.27 -11.36 -34.31
N VAL A 330 18.53 -12.12 -33.23
CA VAL A 330 19.49 -11.81 -32.15
C VAL A 330 20.35 -13.04 -31.92
N SER A 331 21.67 -12.86 -31.84
CA SER A 331 22.59 -13.95 -31.52
C SER A 331 22.46 -14.37 -30.04
N LEU A 332 22.77 -15.63 -29.74
CA LEU A 332 22.71 -16.14 -28.37
C LEU A 332 23.66 -15.39 -27.42
N SER A 333 24.83 -14.97 -27.91
CA SER A 333 25.80 -14.19 -27.14
C SER A 333 25.24 -12.82 -26.77
N THR A 334 24.55 -12.16 -27.68
CA THR A 334 23.88 -10.89 -27.42
C THR A 334 22.72 -11.06 -26.43
N LEU A 335 21.92 -12.13 -26.53
CA LEU A 335 20.89 -12.39 -25.54
C LEU A 335 21.48 -12.55 -24.14
N VAL A 336 22.53 -13.36 -23.99
CA VAL A 336 23.16 -13.52 -22.68
C VAL A 336 23.75 -12.20 -22.18
N LEU A 337 24.37 -11.38 -23.03
CA LEU A 337 24.85 -10.05 -22.63
C LEU A 337 23.71 -9.15 -22.13
N ILE A 338 22.61 -9.05 -22.89
CA ILE A 338 21.45 -8.22 -22.55
C ILE A 338 20.86 -8.65 -21.21
N TYR A 339 20.54 -9.93 -21.06
CA TYR A 339 19.88 -10.43 -19.87
C TYR A 339 20.85 -10.45 -18.67
N SER A 340 22.14 -10.72 -18.86
CA SER A 340 23.13 -10.55 -17.78
C SER A 340 23.23 -9.10 -17.32
N ALA A 341 23.21 -8.13 -18.24
CA ALA A 341 23.20 -6.71 -17.88
C ALA A 341 21.93 -6.34 -17.10
N VAL A 342 20.75 -6.83 -17.54
CA VAL A 342 19.49 -6.67 -16.80
C VAL A 342 19.60 -7.25 -15.39
N ALA A 343 20.12 -8.48 -15.24
CA ALA A 343 20.23 -9.15 -13.94
C ALA A 343 21.17 -8.38 -13.00
N VAL A 344 22.35 -7.98 -13.48
CA VAL A 344 23.33 -7.24 -12.67
C VAL A 344 22.79 -5.88 -12.25
N LEU A 345 22.20 -5.12 -13.18
CA LEU A 345 21.64 -3.80 -12.85
C LEU A 345 20.42 -3.91 -11.93
N ALA A 346 19.58 -4.93 -12.10
CA ALA A 346 18.44 -5.19 -11.21
C ALA A 346 18.92 -5.57 -9.80
N VAL A 347 19.96 -6.39 -9.65
CA VAL A 347 20.58 -6.67 -8.34
C VAL A 347 21.08 -5.36 -7.72
N LEU A 348 21.85 -4.55 -8.47
CA LEU A 348 22.39 -3.29 -7.94
C LEU A 348 21.31 -2.31 -7.49
N LEU A 349 20.20 -2.21 -8.22
CA LEU A 349 19.06 -1.37 -7.83
C LEU A 349 18.28 -1.96 -6.65
N SER A 350 18.22 -3.29 -6.51
CA SER A 350 17.54 -3.96 -5.38
C SER A 350 18.18 -3.64 -4.03
N LEU A 351 19.49 -3.34 -4.04
CA LEU A 351 20.25 -3.00 -2.83
C LEU A 351 19.87 -1.62 -2.24
N GLY A 352 19.01 -0.86 -2.93
CA GLY A 352 18.45 0.37 -2.43
C GLY A 352 19.43 1.54 -2.31
N PRO A 353 19.08 2.55 -1.51
CA PRO A 353 19.87 3.78 -1.37
C PRO A 353 21.25 3.53 -0.75
N GLU A 354 21.36 2.55 0.15
CA GLU A 354 22.57 2.19 0.88
C GLU A 354 22.93 0.72 0.62
N PRO A 355 23.71 0.41 -0.44
CA PRO A 355 24.00 -0.97 -0.80
C PRO A 355 24.76 -1.72 0.30
N LYS A 356 24.23 -2.89 0.71
CA LYS A 356 24.81 -3.74 1.76
C LYS A 356 25.17 -5.13 1.27
N ALA A 357 26.18 -5.72 1.91
CA ALA A 357 26.60 -7.10 1.69
C ALA A 357 26.99 -7.75 3.03
N TRP A 358 26.29 -8.81 3.40
CA TRP A 358 26.45 -9.50 4.69
C TRP A 358 26.40 -8.53 5.88
N GLY A 359 25.45 -7.60 5.86
CA GLY A 359 25.24 -6.58 6.89
C GLY A 359 26.22 -5.39 6.82
N SER A 360 27.23 -5.45 5.96
CA SER A 360 28.24 -4.39 5.82
C SER A 360 27.90 -3.47 4.66
N GLN A 361 27.91 -2.15 4.89
CA GLN A 361 27.67 -1.17 3.85
C GLN A 361 28.82 -1.17 2.84
N LEU A 362 28.49 -1.36 1.55
CA LEU A 362 29.45 -1.39 0.45
C LEU A 362 29.78 0.01 -0.08
N LEU A 363 28.74 0.85 -0.21
CA LEU A 363 28.82 2.19 -0.78
C LEU A 363 28.03 3.18 0.07
N PRO A 364 28.49 4.44 0.18
CA PRO A 364 27.76 5.48 0.91
C PRO A 364 26.43 5.84 0.24
N PHE A 365 26.36 5.74 -1.09
CA PHE A 365 25.13 5.92 -1.87
C PHE A 365 25.09 4.93 -3.04
N GLY A 366 23.91 4.38 -3.30
CA GLY A 366 23.64 3.39 -4.34
C GLY A 366 23.02 3.97 -5.60
N PRO A 367 23.00 3.20 -6.71
CA PRO A 367 22.34 3.63 -7.95
C PRO A 367 20.84 3.85 -7.79
N TYR A 368 20.19 3.21 -6.81
CA TYR A 368 18.78 3.45 -6.51
C TYR A 368 18.54 4.86 -5.98
N GLN A 369 19.46 5.41 -5.17
CA GLN A 369 19.34 6.79 -4.67
C GLN A 369 19.39 7.81 -5.81
N LEU A 370 20.30 7.60 -6.78
CA LEU A 370 20.35 8.42 -8.00
C LEU A 370 19.06 8.30 -8.80
N ALA A 371 18.49 7.10 -8.91
CA ALA A 371 17.23 6.88 -9.59
C ALA A 371 16.07 7.63 -8.92
N MET A 372 16.02 7.67 -7.57
CA MET A 372 15.00 8.43 -6.84
C MET A 372 15.10 9.94 -7.09
N TRP A 373 16.30 10.47 -7.30
CA TRP A 373 16.47 11.90 -7.62
C TRP A 373 16.07 12.27 -9.05
N ILE A 374 16.18 11.33 -9.99
CA ILE A 374 15.98 11.59 -11.42
C ILE A 374 14.57 11.21 -11.89
N VAL A 375 14.00 10.13 -11.35
CA VAL A 375 12.74 9.54 -11.82
C VAL A 375 11.60 10.01 -10.92
N PRO A 376 10.69 10.88 -11.40
CA PRO A 376 9.57 11.37 -10.61
C PRO A 376 8.68 10.21 -10.13
N GLY A 377 8.32 10.22 -8.85
CA GLY A 377 7.45 9.23 -8.21
C GLY A 377 8.14 7.95 -7.73
N LEU A 378 9.42 7.71 -8.08
CA LEU A 378 10.17 6.55 -7.59
C LEU A 378 10.41 6.62 -6.07
N ASP A 379 10.49 7.83 -5.52
CA ASP A 379 10.57 8.13 -4.10
C ASP A 379 9.31 7.74 -3.30
N GLY A 380 8.20 7.43 -3.99
CA GLY A 380 7.01 6.82 -3.39
C GLY A 380 7.13 5.31 -3.13
N LEU A 381 8.15 4.63 -3.68
CA LEU A 381 8.33 3.18 -3.55
C LEU A 381 9.25 2.83 -2.37
N ARG A 382 8.68 2.17 -1.36
CA ARG A 382 9.41 1.83 -0.12
C ARG A 382 10.21 0.53 -0.14
N VAL A 383 10.00 -0.38 -1.11
CA VAL A 383 10.60 -1.74 -1.12
C VAL A 383 11.45 -1.98 -2.37
N PRO A 384 12.72 -1.54 -2.41
CA PRO A 384 13.63 -1.81 -3.52
C PRO A 384 13.90 -3.30 -3.74
N ALA A 385 13.86 -4.12 -2.69
CA ALA A 385 14.14 -5.56 -2.75
C ALA A 385 13.27 -6.33 -3.78
N ARG A 386 12.04 -5.86 -4.03
CA ARG A 386 11.10 -6.44 -5.02
C ARG A 386 11.62 -6.38 -6.47
N MET A 387 12.67 -5.60 -6.74
CA MET A 387 13.43 -5.64 -8.00
C MET A 387 13.98 -7.04 -8.32
N ALA A 388 14.08 -7.92 -7.33
CA ALA A 388 14.43 -9.33 -7.51
C ALA A 388 13.59 -10.06 -8.57
N MET A 389 12.32 -9.68 -8.79
CA MET A 389 11.52 -10.28 -9.87
C MET A 389 12.07 -10.01 -11.27
N VAL A 390 12.70 -8.86 -11.49
CA VAL A 390 13.42 -8.56 -12.75
C VAL A 390 14.70 -9.40 -12.86
N VAL A 391 15.34 -9.71 -11.74
CA VAL A 391 16.46 -10.67 -11.69
C VAL A 391 15.99 -12.05 -12.14
N TYR A 392 14.90 -12.58 -11.58
CA TYR A 392 14.41 -13.92 -11.93
C TYR A 392 13.87 -14.00 -13.35
N LEU A 393 13.26 -12.93 -13.86
CA LEU A 393 12.91 -12.79 -15.28
C LEU A 393 14.14 -13.04 -16.15
N SER A 394 15.25 -12.36 -15.84
CA SER A 394 16.49 -12.50 -16.58
C SER A 394 17.14 -13.88 -16.42
N LEU A 395 17.28 -14.37 -15.19
CA LEU A 395 17.88 -15.69 -14.92
C LEU A 395 17.10 -16.81 -15.62
N SER A 396 15.78 -16.70 -15.72
CA SER A 396 14.93 -17.67 -16.43
C SER A 396 15.20 -17.69 -17.93
N VAL A 397 15.41 -16.51 -18.55
CA VAL A 397 15.82 -16.43 -19.96
C VAL A 397 17.22 -17.03 -20.15
N LEU A 398 18.17 -16.70 -19.29
CA LEU A 398 19.53 -17.27 -19.33
C LEU A 398 19.51 -18.79 -19.16
N GLY A 399 18.76 -19.32 -18.20
CA GLY A 399 18.61 -20.76 -18.00
C GLY A 399 17.97 -21.45 -19.21
N GLY A 400 16.99 -20.81 -19.85
CA GLY A 400 16.43 -21.24 -21.14
C GLY A 400 17.49 -21.30 -22.24
N VAL A 401 18.36 -20.30 -22.34
CA VAL A 401 19.47 -20.29 -23.31
C VAL A 401 20.44 -21.45 -23.06
N ALA A 402 20.84 -21.71 -21.81
CA ALA A 402 21.70 -22.86 -21.48
C ALA A 402 21.09 -24.18 -21.95
N VAL A 403 19.81 -24.41 -21.64
CA VAL A 403 19.06 -25.60 -22.07
C VAL A 403 19.02 -25.69 -23.59
N ALA A 404 18.73 -24.59 -24.29
CA ALA A 404 18.65 -24.56 -25.75
C ALA A 404 19.97 -24.94 -26.43
N VAL A 405 21.11 -24.58 -25.82
CA VAL A 405 22.44 -24.89 -26.37
C VAL A 405 22.87 -26.31 -26.02
N TRP A 406 22.55 -26.81 -24.83
CA TRP A 406 23.05 -28.09 -24.32
C TRP A 406 22.19 -29.28 -24.71
N PHE A 407 20.87 -29.16 -24.60
CA PHE A 407 19.95 -30.28 -24.81
C PHE A 407 20.03 -30.93 -26.20
N PRO A 408 20.28 -30.18 -27.30
CA PRO A 408 20.47 -30.79 -28.61
C PRO A 408 21.68 -31.74 -28.72
N ARG A 409 22.64 -31.69 -27.79
CA ARG A 409 23.83 -32.56 -27.79
C ARG A 409 23.54 -33.97 -27.25
N PHE A 410 22.41 -34.14 -26.57
CA PHE A 410 22.04 -35.40 -25.94
C PHE A 410 21.05 -36.20 -26.80
N SER A 411 21.03 -37.52 -26.60
CA SER A 411 20.03 -38.39 -27.21
C SER A 411 18.60 -37.99 -26.79
N LYS A 412 17.59 -38.35 -27.58
CA LYS A 412 16.17 -38.04 -27.26
C LYS A 412 15.76 -38.55 -25.87
N ARG A 413 16.23 -39.75 -25.48
CA ARG A 413 15.95 -40.35 -24.16
C ARG A 413 16.61 -39.55 -23.06
N THR A 414 17.93 -39.32 -23.17
CA THR A 414 18.71 -38.55 -22.18
C THR A 414 18.16 -37.15 -22.00
N ARG A 415 17.81 -36.46 -23.09
CA ARG A 415 17.19 -35.14 -23.05
C ARG A 415 15.85 -35.12 -22.31
N THR A 416 15.02 -36.16 -22.50
CA THR A 416 13.72 -36.26 -21.83
C THR A 416 13.92 -36.50 -20.33
N VAL A 417 14.84 -37.40 -19.95
CA VAL A 417 15.18 -37.65 -18.55
C VAL A 417 15.71 -36.38 -17.89
N LEU A 418 16.73 -35.74 -18.48
CA LEU A 418 17.27 -34.46 -17.99
C LEU A 418 16.19 -33.38 -17.88
N GLY A 419 15.34 -33.24 -18.90
CA GLY A 419 14.26 -32.26 -18.90
C GLY A 419 13.27 -32.49 -17.75
N VAL A 420 12.83 -33.73 -17.54
CA VAL A 420 11.92 -34.09 -16.44
C VAL A 420 12.60 -33.93 -15.08
N THR A 421 13.87 -34.31 -14.94
CA THR A 421 14.64 -34.13 -13.70
C THR A 421 14.79 -32.66 -13.35
N VAL A 422 15.19 -31.81 -14.30
CA VAL A 422 15.31 -30.36 -14.06
C VAL A 422 13.95 -29.74 -13.76
N ALA A 423 12.89 -30.14 -14.46
CA ALA A 423 11.53 -29.70 -14.15
C ALA A 423 11.14 -30.08 -12.71
N GLY A 424 11.41 -31.31 -12.30
CA GLY A 424 11.15 -31.79 -10.94
C GLY A 424 11.94 -31.02 -9.89
N LEU A 425 13.23 -30.75 -10.13
CA LEU A 425 14.06 -29.95 -9.23
C LEU A 425 13.52 -28.52 -9.08
N LEU A 426 13.19 -27.84 -10.19
CA LEU A 426 12.62 -26.50 -10.15
C LEU A 426 11.32 -26.45 -9.33
N LEU A 427 10.43 -27.43 -9.52
CA LEU A 427 9.18 -27.51 -8.78
C LEU A 427 9.41 -27.81 -7.30
N VAL A 428 10.30 -28.75 -6.97
CA VAL A 428 10.62 -29.13 -5.60
C VAL A 428 11.31 -27.99 -4.84
N GLU A 429 12.22 -27.25 -5.47
CA GLU A 429 12.89 -26.09 -4.86
C GLU A 429 11.90 -24.96 -4.53
N GLY A 430 10.91 -24.75 -5.40
CA GLY A 430 9.85 -23.75 -5.21
C GLY A 430 8.60 -24.25 -4.50
N TYR A 431 8.61 -25.49 -3.99
CA TYR A 431 7.46 -26.06 -3.30
C TYR A 431 7.44 -25.63 -1.83
N ARG A 432 6.33 -25.06 -1.40
CA ARG A 432 6.08 -24.67 0.00
C ARG A 432 5.53 -25.84 0.85
N GLY A 433 4.94 -26.85 0.22
CA GLY A 433 3.98 -27.73 0.90
C GLY A 433 2.54 -27.23 0.73
N PRO A 434 1.56 -27.84 1.42
CA PRO A 434 0.18 -27.37 1.42
C PRO A 434 0.08 -25.89 1.80
N ILE A 435 -0.58 -25.09 0.96
CA ILE A 435 -0.81 -23.67 1.24
C ILE A 435 -1.80 -23.56 2.41
N PRO A 436 -1.50 -22.79 3.48
CA PRO A 436 -2.46 -22.51 4.52
C PRO A 436 -3.60 -21.69 3.92
N LEU A 437 -4.82 -22.08 4.27
CA LEU A 437 -6.03 -21.45 3.80
C LEU A 437 -6.73 -20.82 5.00
N TRP A 438 -7.21 -19.60 4.80
CA TRP A 438 -8.05 -18.93 5.79
C TRP A 438 -9.48 -18.89 5.29
N SER A 439 -10.37 -19.57 6.00
CA SER A 439 -11.79 -19.60 5.65
C SER A 439 -12.45 -18.26 5.93
N LEU A 440 -13.21 -17.76 4.95
CA LEU A 440 -14.19 -16.70 5.11
C LEU A 440 -15.57 -17.37 5.05
N PRO A 441 -16.02 -18.01 6.14
CA PRO A 441 -17.27 -18.73 6.11
C PRO A 441 -18.42 -17.79 5.76
N ARG A 442 -19.27 -18.24 4.82
CA ARG A 442 -20.54 -17.57 4.47
C ARG A 442 -21.64 -17.78 5.52
N GLU A 443 -21.33 -18.51 6.59
CA GLU A 443 -22.30 -18.77 7.66
C GLU A 443 -22.62 -17.47 8.40
N ARG A 444 -23.87 -17.35 8.86
CA ARG A 444 -24.32 -16.19 9.63
C ARG A 444 -23.56 -16.12 10.95
N SER A 445 -22.68 -15.13 11.09
CA SER A 445 -22.12 -14.73 12.38
C SER A 445 -23.02 -13.67 13.03
N PHE A 446 -22.73 -13.32 14.29
CA PHE A 446 -23.36 -12.18 14.94
C PHE A 446 -23.09 -10.88 14.16
N ASP A 447 -21.90 -10.72 13.60
CA ASP A 447 -21.52 -9.55 12.80
C ASP A 447 -22.29 -9.48 11.49
N THR A 448 -22.47 -10.59 10.77
CA THR A 448 -23.26 -10.60 9.52
C THR A 448 -24.70 -10.14 9.75
N LEU A 449 -25.31 -10.53 10.88
CA LEU A 449 -26.67 -10.09 11.22
C LEU A 449 -26.75 -8.59 11.56
N ILE A 450 -25.69 -8.03 12.16
CA ILE A 450 -25.58 -6.58 12.39
C ILE A 450 -25.41 -5.85 11.05
N TYR A 451 -24.59 -6.37 10.14
CA TYR A 451 -24.39 -5.78 8.82
C TYR A 451 -25.64 -5.83 7.95
N ASP A 452 -26.43 -6.93 8.00
CA ASP A 452 -27.75 -6.99 7.35
C ASP A 452 -28.66 -5.86 7.85
N ARG A 453 -28.68 -5.62 9.17
CA ARG A 453 -29.48 -4.53 9.75
C ARG A 453 -28.95 -3.15 9.36
N LEU A 454 -27.64 -2.99 9.29
CA LEU A 454 -26.99 -1.75 8.87
C LEU A 454 -27.30 -1.45 7.40
N ALA A 455 -27.25 -2.44 6.50
CA ALA A 455 -27.53 -2.28 5.07
C ALA A 455 -28.95 -1.73 4.81
N ASP A 456 -29.92 -2.09 5.66
CA ASP A 456 -31.29 -1.57 5.61
C ASP A 456 -31.45 -0.16 6.26
N SER A 457 -30.38 0.39 6.82
CA SER A 457 -30.41 1.67 7.54
C SER A 457 -30.11 2.85 6.61
N PRO A 458 -30.59 4.08 6.93
CA PRO A 458 -30.34 5.24 6.08
C PRO A 458 -28.83 5.55 5.94
N PRO A 459 -28.37 6.14 4.81
CA PRO A 459 -26.96 6.43 4.58
C PRO A 459 -26.29 7.22 5.72
N GLY A 460 -25.04 6.89 5.99
CA GLY A 460 -24.19 7.55 6.99
C GLY A 460 -22.93 6.75 7.29
N ALA A 461 -21.85 7.42 7.69
CA ALA A 461 -20.59 6.75 7.95
C ALA A 461 -20.61 5.97 9.28
N VAL A 462 -19.74 4.97 9.38
CA VAL A 462 -19.66 4.05 10.53
C VAL A 462 -18.26 4.12 11.16
N LEU A 463 -18.20 4.15 12.49
CA LEU A 463 -16.97 3.82 13.21
C LEU A 463 -17.12 2.40 13.77
N GLU A 464 -16.22 1.49 13.42
CA GLU A 464 -16.21 0.13 13.97
C GLU A 464 -15.06 -0.04 14.98
N LEU A 465 -15.37 -0.58 16.17
CA LEU A 465 -14.43 -0.81 17.26
C LEU A 465 -14.19 -2.31 17.49
N PRO A 466 -12.95 -2.75 17.75
CA PRO A 466 -11.77 -1.92 18.07
C PRO A 466 -11.14 -1.26 16.85
N LEU A 467 -10.64 -0.03 17.04
CA LEU A 467 -9.57 0.49 16.20
C LEU A 467 -8.32 -0.36 16.44
N TRP A 468 -7.49 -0.56 15.42
CA TRP A 468 -6.20 -1.25 15.54
C TRP A 468 -5.54 -0.89 16.87
N ALA A 469 -5.46 -1.82 17.83
CA ALA A 469 -5.12 -1.49 19.20
C ALA A 469 -3.61 -1.30 19.36
N ARG A 470 -3.24 -0.80 20.54
CA ARG A 470 -1.89 -0.39 20.96
C ARG A 470 -0.83 -1.50 20.85
N HIS A 471 -1.21 -2.77 20.60
CA HIS A 471 -0.31 -3.94 20.59
C HIS A 471 -0.71 -5.04 19.56
N HIS A 472 0.23 -5.37 18.65
CA HIS A 472 0.29 -6.58 17.78
C HIS A 472 -0.53 -6.64 16.46
N ASN A 473 -0.08 -7.54 15.58
CA ASN A 473 -0.60 -7.85 14.22
C ASN A 473 -2.03 -8.46 14.20
N LEU A 474 -2.58 -8.87 15.35
CA LEU A 474 -3.91 -9.50 15.42
C LEU A 474 -5.04 -8.51 15.11
N ASP A 475 -4.85 -7.22 15.40
CA ASP A 475 -5.88 -6.21 15.23
C ASP A 475 -6.07 -5.75 13.77
N THR A 476 -5.03 -5.92 12.93
CA THR A 476 -5.11 -5.61 11.49
C THR A 476 -6.13 -6.51 10.80
N ASN A 477 -6.25 -7.77 11.21
CA ASN A 477 -7.19 -8.72 10.62
C ASN A 477 -8.66 -8.34 10.89
N HIS A 478 -8.98 -7.73 12.04
CA HIS A 478 -10.33 -7.25 12.33
C HIS A 478 -10.67 -6.03 11.48
N THR A 479 -9.76 -5.04 11.41
CA THR A 479 -9.97 -3.85 10.58
C THR A 479 -10.15 -4.22 9.10
N LEU A 480 -9.38 -5.18 8.59
CA LEU A 480 -9.54 -5.67 7.22
C LEU A 480 -10.85 -6.43 7.00
N GLN A 481 -11.36 -7.12 8.02
CA GLN A 481 -12.69 -7.73 7.95
C GLN A 481 -13.79 -6.67 7.92
N PHE A 482 -13.73 -5.63 8.77
CA PHE A 482 -14.67 -4.51 8.73
C PHE A 482 -14.66 -3.85 7.35
N GLN A 483 -13.46 -3.55 6.85
CA GLN A 483 -13.27 -3.02 5.49
C GLN A 483 -13.85 -3.95 4.42
N TYR A 484 -13.61 -5.26 4.49
CA TYR A 484 -14.19 -6.20 3.55
C TYR A 484 -15.73 -6.13 3.51
N ARG A 485 -16.36 -5.99 4.69
CA ARG A 485 -17.82 -5.94 4.86
C ARG A 485 -18.47 -4.67 4.33
N THR A 486 -17.70 -3.61 4.08
CA THR A 486 -18.20 -2.39 3.42
C THR A 486 -18.81 -2.66 2.04
N LEU A 487 -18.32 -3.68 1.32
CA LEU A 487 -18.87 -4.11 0.03
C LEU A 487 -20.24 -4.80 0.17
N GLU A 488 -20.58 -5.26 1.37
CA GLU A 488 -21.86 -5.93 1.65
C GLU A 488 -22.90 -4.94 2.17
N HIS A 489 -22.56 -4.13 3.17
CA HIS A 489 -23.52 -3.21 3.79
C HIS A 489 -23.56 -1.83 3.10
N GLY A 490 -22.57 -1.46 2.30
CA GLY A 490 -22.61 -0.23 1.48
C GLY A 490 -22.43 1.09 2.25
N HIS A 491 -22.01 1.04 3.51
CA HIS A 491 -21.71 2.24 4.30
C HIS A 491 -20.20 2.50 4.36
N PRO A 492 -19.74 3.76 4.24
CA PRO A 492 -18.33 4.08 4.42
C PRO A 492 -17.93 3.98 5.90
N ILE A 493 -16.73 3.47 6.16
CA ILE A 493 -16.17 3.37 7.51
C ILE A 493 -15.09 4.44 7.75
N VAL A 494 -14.98 4.91 9.00
CA VAL A 494 -13.92 5.87 9.42
C VAL A 494 -12.57 5.18 9.54
N ASN A 495 -12.57 3.96 10.07
CA ASN A 495 -11.40 3.09 10.13
C ASN A 495 -11.15 2.39 8.79
N GLY A 496 -10.09 1.60 8.70
CA GLY A 496 -9.69 0.92 7.47
C GLY A 496 -8.19 0.65 7.43
N PHE A 497 -7.74 -0.03 6.38
CA PHE A 497 -6.34 -0.36 6.18
C PHE A 497 -5.92 -0.12 4.72
N SER A 498 -4.73 0.45 4.55
CA SER A 498 -4.16 0.81 3.25
C SER A 498 -2.63 0.95 3.37
N GLY A 499 -1.94 1.15 2.24
CA GLY A 499 -0.49 1.34 2.20
C GLY A 499 -0.04 2.60 2.96
N TYR A 500 -0.88 3.63 3.02
CA TYR A 500 -0.72 4.81 3.87
C TYR A 500 -1.73 4.81 5.01
N ARG A 501 -1.31 5.38 6.15
CA ARG A 501 -2.18 5.60 7.30
C ARG A 501 -2.74 7.01 7.26
N VAL A 502 -3.95 7.19 7.79
CA VAL A 502 -4.61 8.49 7.81
C VAL A 502 -4.55 9.12 9.21
N PRO A 503 -4.27 10.42 9.30
CA PRO A 503 -4.15 11.12 10.58
C PRO A 503 -5.34 10.99 11.52
N LEU A 504 -6.58 11.02 11.00
CA LEU A 504 -7.78 10.92 11.85
C LEU A 504 -7.84 9.59 12.62
N VAL A 505 -7.59 8.47 11.94
CA VAL A 505 -7.63 7.14 12.57
C VAL A 505 -6.52 7.02 13.62
N GLU A 506 -5.34 7.53 13.31
CA GLU A 506 -4.22 7.56 14.24
C GLU A 506 -4.52 8.44 15.46
N PHE A 507 -5.09 9.63 15.28
CA PHE A 507 -5.55 10.49 16.37
C PHE A 507 -6.56 9.78 17.29
N LEU A 508 -7.58 9.15 16.71
CA LEU A 508 -8.61 8.41 17.45
C LEU A 508 -8.01 7.25 18.24
N ARG A 509 -7.06 6.52 17.64
CA ARG A 509 -6.37 5.39 18.27
C ARG A 509 -5.50 5.81 19.46
N HIS A 510 -4.85 6.98 19.41
CA HIS A 510 -3.87 7.38 20.42
C HIS A 510 -4.47 7.83 21.77
N GLY A 511 -5.78 7.99 21.89
CA GLY A 511 -6.36 8.18 23.23
C GLY A 511 -7.84 8.51 23.30
N ALA A 512 -8.40 9.22 22.32
CA ALA A 512 -9.77 9.73 22.43
C ALA A 512 -10.83 8.62 22.56
N VAL A 513 -10.64 7.50 21.85
CA VAL A 513 -11.56 6.35 21.87
C VAL A 513 -11.47 5.53 23.17
N TRP A 514 -10.34 5.58 23.87
CA TRP A 514 -10.06 4.72 25.02
C TRP A 514 -10.28 5.41 26.36
N ASP A 515 -10.58 6.71 26.38
CA ASP A 515 -10.88 7.46 27.61
C ASP A 515 -12.40 7.62 27.75
N GLU A 516 -13.00 6.82 28.63
CA GLU A 516 -14.46 6.81 28.86
C GLU A 516 -15.01 8.21 29.20
N ARG A 517 -14.19 9.06 29.84
CA ARG A 517 -14.54 10.44 30.20
C ARG A 517 -14.78 11.32 28.99
N LEU A 518 -14.20 10.98 27.84
CA LEU A 518 -14.30 11.73 26.59
C LEU A 518 -15.36 11.17 25.64
N THR A 519 -16.07 10.11 26.00
CA THR A 519 -17.04 9.45 25.11
C THR A 519 -18.09 10.42 24.55
N GLY A 520 -18.62 11.32 25.39
CA GLY A 520 -19.59 12.32 24.96
C GLY A 520 -19.01 13.34 23.96
N ASP A 521 -17.78 13.80 24.17
CA ASP A 521 -17.06 14.70 23.26
C ASP A 521 -16.69 14.03 21.94
N LEU A 522 -16.29 12.76 22.02
CA LEU A 522 -15.96 11.94 20.86
C LEU A 522 -17.18 11.75 19.97
N LEU A 523 -18.35 11.41 20.53
CA LEU A 523 -19.59 11.26 19.75
C LEU A 523 -19.97 12.55 19.04
N ARG A 524 -19.77 13.72 19.69
CA ARG A 524 -19.95 15.04 19.04
C ARG A 524 -18.98 15.25 17.88
N GLY A 525 -17.71 14.91 18.07
CA GLY A 525 -16.69 14.98 17.01
C GLY A 525 -16.95 14.03 15.85
N LEU A 526 -17.40 12.80 16.12
CA LEU A 526 -17.76 11.84 15.09
C LEU A 526 -18.98 12.34 14.29
N ARG A 527 -19.98 12.92 14.96
CA ARG A 527 -21.14 13.52 14.30
C ARG A 527 -20.75 14.68 13.38
N SER A 528 -19.82 15.54 13.80
CA SER A 528 -19.43 16.71 13.00
C SER A 528 -18.71 16.35 11.70
N ILE A 529 -18.13 15.15 11.61
CA ILE A 529 -17.56 14.60 10.37
C ILE A 529 -18.54 13.67 9.62
N GLY A 530 -19.81 13.58 10.04
CA GLY A 530 -20.85 12.81 9.35
C GLY A 530 -20.93 11.32 9.71
N VAL A 531 -20.33 10.91 10.83
CA VAL A 531 -20.53 9.55 11.37
C VAL A 531 -21.91 9.47 11.99
N ARG A 532 -22.65 8.44 11.57
CA ARG A 532 -24.02 8.18 12.00
C ARG A 532 -24.12 6.91 12.83
N TYR A 533 -23.25 5.93 12.60
CA TYR A 533 -23.32 4.65 13.27
C TYR A 533 -22.01 4.33 13.99
N LEU A 534 -22.14 3.62 15.10
CA LEU A 534 -21.02 3.09 15.87
C LEU A 534 -21.28 1.60 16.07
N ILE A 535 -20.34 0.76 15.66
CA ILE A 535 -20.38 -0.68 15.92
C ILE A 535 -19.28 -1.04 16.92
N VAL A 536 -19.64 -1.80 17.94
CA VAL A 536 -18.68 -2.29 18.93
C VAL A 536 -18.72 -3.82 18.96
N HIS A 537 -17.59 -4.44 18.60
CA HIS A 537 -17.40 -5.89 18.64
C HIS A 537 -16.71 -6.28 19.95
N GLU A 538 -17.47 -6.61 21.02
CA GLU A 538 -16.89 -6.92 22.33
C GLU A 538 -15.93 -8.12 22.28
N GLN A 539 -16.22 -9.12 21.45
CA GLN A 539 -15.35 -10.29 21.26
C GLN A 539 -13.99 -9.93 20.62
N SER A 540 -13.93 -8.87 19.83
CA SER A 540 -12.69 -8.44 19.18
C SER A 540 -11.77 -7.68 20.13
N LEU A 541 -12.29 -7.23 21.28
CA LEU A 541 -11.57 -6.53 22.35
C LEU A 541 -11.01 -7.49 23.43
N ASN A 542 -10.99 -8.80 23.16
CA ASN A 542 -10.76 -9.91 24.11
C ASN A 542 -9.45 -9.90 24.94
N GLY A 543 -8.52 -8.97 24.70
CA GLY A 543 -7.34 -8.76 25.55
C GLY A 543 -7.65 -8.16 26.93
N ASP A 544 -8.75 -7.41 27.04
CA ASP A 544 -9.22 -6.80 28.29
C ASP A 544 -10.76 -6.75 28.32
N ARG A 545 -11.38 -7.80 28.89
CA ARG A 545 -12.85 -7.90 28.99
C ARG A 545 -13.48 -6.78 29.82
N ASN A 546 -12.71 -6.14 30.69
CA ASN A 546 -13.21 -5.00 31.46
C ASN A 546 -13.29 -3.78 30.54
N LEU A 547 -12.21 -3.50 29.79
CA LEU A 547 -12.18 -2.40 28.82
C LEU A 547 -13.35 -2.42 27.82
N ALA A 548 -13.65 -3.58 27.23
CA ALA A 548 -14.76 -3.68 26.26
C ALA A 548 -16.11 -3.30 26.89
N ARG A 549 -16.36 -3.83 28.09
CA ARG A 549 -17.58 -3.56 28.84
C ARG A 549 -17.65 -2.09 29.26
N ASP A 550 -16.52 -1.53 29.68
CA ASP A 550 -16.45 -0.16 30.18
C ASP A 550 -16.69 0.84 29.03
N ILE A 551 -16.12 0.59 27.85
CA ILE A 551 -16.42 1.35 26.61
C ILE A 551 -17.91 1.27 26.26
N VAL A 552 -18.50 0.07 26.21
CA VAL A 552 -19.93 -0.10 25.89
C VAL A 552 -20.81 0.60 26.92
N ASN A 553 -20.47 0.53 28.20
CA ASN A 553 -21.19 1.22 29.27
C ASN A 553 -21.07 2.75 29.14
N ALA A 554 -19.88 3.27 28.85
CA ALA A 554 -19.65 4.69 28.64
C ALA A 554 -20.44 5.22 27.43
N ILE A 555 -20.50 4.44 26.35
CA ILE A 555 -21.34 4.73 25.17
C ILE A 555 -22.81 4.76 25.57
N ARG A 556 -23.32 3.71 26.24
CA ARG A 556 -24.72 3.65 26.68
C ARG A 556 -25.11 4.75 27.66
N ALA A 557 -24.15 5.27 28.43
CA ALA A 557 -24.38 6.41 29.32
C ALA A 557 -24.71 7.71 28.56
N GLN A 558 -24.36 7.81 27.27
CA GLN A 558 -24.65 8.96 26.39
C GLN A 558 -26.00 8.82 25.67
N ALA A 559 -27.04 8.34 26.37
CA ALA A 559 -28.37 8.05 25.80
C ALA A 559 -29.11 9.29 25.23
N ASP A 560 -28.66 10.49 25.57
CA ASP A 560 -29.11 11.76 24.99
C ASP A 560 -28.52 12.00 23.59
N GLN A 561 -27.35 11.41 23.29
CA GLN A 561 -26.62 11.59 22.04
C GLN A 561 -26.75 10.43 21.05
N LEU A 562 -27.20 9.25 21.50
CA LEU A 562 -27.30 8.05 20.66
C LEU A 562 -28.52 7.19 20.98
N GLU A 563 -28.77 6.20 20.12
CA GLU A 563 -29.77 5.15 20.28
C GLU A 563 -29.11 3.78 20.09
N ASP A 564 -29.37 2.83 20.98
CA ASP A 564 -28.98 1.40 20.81
C ASP A 564 -30.01 0.76 19.86
N ILE A 565 -29.64 0.60 18.59
CA ILE A 565 -30.54 0.06 17.55
C ILE A 565 -30.76 -1.42 17.80
N VAL A 566 -29.65 -2.16 17.92
CA VAL A 566 -29.68 -3.61 18.03
C VAL A 566 -28.39 -4.11 18.69
N THR A 567 -28.57 -5.10 19.56
CA THR A 567 -27.48 -5.89 20.14
C THR A 567 -27.70 -7.35 19.77
N ILE A 568 -26.72 -7.96 19.10
CA ILE A 568 -26.78 -9.38 18.70
C ILE A 568 -25.53 -10.06 19.26
N GLY A 569 -25.71 -10.90 20.27
CA GLY A 569 -24.60 -11.54 20.96
C GLY A 569 -23.65 -10.49 21.57
N PRO A 570 -22.35 -10.48 21.22
CA PRO A 570 -21.33 -9.55 21.69
C PRO A 570 -21.18 -8.27 20.84
N THR A 571 -22.03 -8.10 19.81
CA THR A 571 -21.88 -7.01 18.83
C THR A 571 -23.04 -6.03 18.99
N HIS A 572 -22.71 -4.75 19.09
CA HIS A 572 -23.65 -3.66 19.34
C HIS A 572 -23.65 -2.68 18.17
N LEU A 573 -24.83 -2.32 17.67
CA LEU A 573 -25.02 -1.26 16.69
C LEU A 573 -25.75 -0.09 17.34
N PHE A 574 -25.06 1.04 17.41
CA PHE A 574 -25.60 2.31 17.88
C PHE A 574 -25.78 3.28 16.73
N GLN A 575 -26.80 4.14 16.81
CA GLN A 575 -26.97 5.29 15.94
C GLN A 575 -26.79 6.58 16.73
N ILE A 576 -25.91 7.45 16.25
CA ILE A 576 -25.74 8.79 16.78
C ILE A 576 -26.94 9.62 16.35
N ARG A 577 -27.59 10.27 17.31
CA ARG A 577 -28.77 11.11 17.08
C ARG A 577 -28.38 12.44 16.43
N ASP A 578 -29.22 12.89 15.51
CA ASP A 578 -29.16 14.26 14.98
C ASP A 578 -29.76 15.22 16.03
N VAL A 579 -28.96 15.59 17.03
CA VAL A 579 -29.35 16.56 18.06
C VAL A 579 -28.76 17.93 17.70
N ASP A 580 -29.62 18.95 17.64
CA ASP A 580 -29.21 20.36 17.59
C ASP A 580 -28.41 20.67 18.87
N TRP A 581 -27.09 20.71 18.74
CA TRP A 581 -26.22 21.09 19.85
C TRP A 581 -26.30 22.60 20.05
N PRO A 582 -26.22 23.12 21.29
CA PRO A 582 -25.96 24.53 21.55
C PRO A 582 -24.55 24.91 21.06
N TYR A 583 -24.40 24.98 19.74
CA TYR A 583 -23.33 25.71 19.10
C TYR A 583 -23.53 27.17 19.45
N VAL A 584 -22.61 27.76 20.22
CA VAL A 584 -22.52 29.22 20.31
C VAL A 584 -21.98 29.65 18.95
N PRO A 585 -22.80 30.27 18.08
CA PRO A 585 -22.33 30.65 16.77
C PRO A 585 -21.19 31.63 16.93
N PRO A 586 -20.23 31.68 15.99
CA PRO A 586 -19.25 32.74 15.92
C PRO A 586 -20.06 34.03 15.93
N ASP A 587 -19.61 35.03 16.68
CA ASP A 587 -20.27 36.33 16.63
C ASP A 587 -20.23 36.83 15.19
N LYS A 588 -21.38 36.74 14.50
CA LYS A 588 -21.51 37.07 13.08
C LYS A 588 -21.26 38.56 12.81
N SER A 589 -21.09 39.38 13.86
CA SER A 589 -20.66 40.77 13.73
C SER A 589 -19.17 40.90 13.39
N ILE A 590 -18.34 39.87 13.61
CA ILE A 590 -16.92 39.91 13.28
C ILE A 590 -16.75 39.57 11.78
N SER A 591 -16.54 40.61 10.98
CA SER A 591 -16.34 40.49 9.53
C SER A 591 -14.89 40.20 9.14
N ARG A 592 -13.93 40.49 10.03
CA ARG A 592 -12.49 40.40 9.76
C ARG A 592 -11.69 40.02 11.02
N PHE A 593 -10.71 39.13 10.84
CA PHE A 593 -9.73 38.77 11.86
C PHE A 593 -8.36 39.37 11.48
N VAL A 594 -7.73 40.10 12.41
CA VAL A 594 -6.40 40.68 12.24
C VAL A 594 -5.42 39.91 13.13
N PRO A 595 -4.33 39.33 12.60
CA PRO A 595 -3.34 38.61 13.41
C PRO A 595 -2.71 39.54 14.45
N VAL A 596 -2.56 39.05 15.68
CA VAL A 596 -1.87 39.80 16.75
C VAL A 596 -0.36 39.54 16.64
N PRO A 597 0.48 40.58 16.50
CA PRO A 597 1.93 40.43 16.49
C PRO A 597 2.47 39.88 17.82
N LEU A 598 3.35 38.88 17.74
CA LEU A 598 3.87 38.18 18.93
C LEU A 598 4.85 39.04 19.76
N ASP A 599 5.51 40.03 19.14
CA ASP A 599 6.37 40.99 19.84
C ASP A 599 5.58 41.94 20.77
N GLU A 600 4.26 41.99 20.61
CA GLU A 600 3.34 42.78 21.42
C GLU A 600 2.66 41.93 22.53
N VAL A 601 3.07 40.67 22.68
CA VAL A 601 2.53 39.70 23.65
C VAL A 601 3.63 39.20 24.58
N THR A 602 3.41 39.31 25.89
CA THR A 602 4.26 38.63 26.89
C THR A 602 3.54 37.37 27.39
N ALA A 603 4.07 36.20 27.06
CA ALA A 603 3.50 34.92 27.46
C ALA A 603 4.22 34.35 28.71
N THR A 604 3.45 33.75 29.62
CA THR A 604 3.97 33.01 30.77
C THR A 604 3.18 31.73 31.00
N ALA A 605 3.80 30.69 31.53
CA ALA A 605 3.16 29.41 31.82
C ALA A 605 3.55 28.88 33.19
N SER A 606 2.63 28.10 33.78
CA SER A 606 2.82 27.36 35.02
C SER A 606 4.01 26.40 34.99
N HIS A 607 4.24 25.75 33.85
CA HIS A 607 5.22 24.68 33.65
C HIS A 607 6.02 24.91 32.37
N ALA A 608 7.27 24.44 32.39
CA ALA A 608 8.20 24.54 31.26
C ALA A 608 8.25 25.94 30.61
N ASN A 609 8.08 27.00 31.40
CA ASN A 609 8.07 28.39 30.91
C ASN A 609 9.28 28.75 30.03
N PRO A 610 10.51 28.27 30.29
CA PRO A 610 11.66 28.55 29.41
C PRO A 610 11.54 28.00 27.98
N LEU A 611 10.61 27.07 27.73
CA LEU A 611 10.35 26.47 26.42
C LEU A 611 9.06 27.02 25.79
N LEU A 612 8.44 28.03 26.40
CA LEU A 612 7.13 28.52 25.95
C LEU A 612 7.19 29.20 24.58
N ASP A 613 8.32 29.80 24.23
CA ASP A 613 8.51 30.45 22.93
C ASP A 613 8.35 29.46 21.75
N LEU A 614 8.53 28.15 22.01
CA LEU A 614 8.30 27.07 21.03
C LEU A 614 6.82 26.81 20.71
N ALA A 615 5.87 27.52 21.34
CA ALA A 615 4.46 27.49 20.98
C ALA A 615 4.08 28.62 20.01
N PHE A 616 5.04 29.45 19.60
CA PHE A 616 4.82 30.67 18.84
C PHE A 616 5.87 30.87 17.73
N ASP A 617 6.68 29.86 17.42
CA ASP A 617 7.81 29.99 16.49
C ASP A 617 7.45 29.64 15.05
N ASP A 618 6.17 29.40 14.76
CA ASP A 618 5.62 29.04 13.44
C ASP A 618 6.33 27.79 12.86
N ASN A 619 6.69 26.87 13.75
CA ASN A 619 7.42 25.66 13.44
C ASN A 619 6.76 24.45 14.09
N LEU A 620 6.00 23.70 13.28
CA LEU A 620 5.34 22.47 13.70
C LEU A 620 6.32 21.34 14.10
N GLU A 621 7.63 21.50 13.89
CA GLU A 621 8.67 20.61 14.42
C GLU A 621 9.12 20.97 15.85
N THR A 622 8.62 22.05 16.43
CA THR A 622 8.80 22.46 17.84
C THR A 622 7.46 22.48 18.58
N ARG A 623 7.53 22.43 19.91
CA ARG A 623 6.33 22.48 20.77
C ARG A 623 6.67 22.94 22.18
N TRP A 624 5.74 23.62 22.81
CA TRP A 624 5.69 23.73 24.26
C TRP A 624 4.97 22.51 24.85
N SER A 625 5.47 22.00 25.99
CA SER A 625 4.82 20.93 26.73
C SER A 625 5.07 21.11 28.22
N THR A 626 4.05 20.82 29.02
CA THR A 626 4.09 20.85 30.48
C THR A 626 5.13 19.90 31.09
N GLY A 627 5.58 18.88 30.34
CA GLY A 627 6.64 17.97 30.74
C GLY A 627 6.23 16.96 31.82
N ARG A 628 4.94 16.93 32.18
CA ARG A 628 4.35 16.01 33.15
C ARG A 628 2.89 15.72 32.78
N PRO A 629 2.29 14.63 33.29
CA PRO A 629 0.87 14.34 33.08
C PRO A 629 -0.06 15.43 33.62
N GLN A 630 -1.20 15.61 32.95
CA GLN A 630 -2.19 16.66 33.28
C GLN A 630 -2.83 16.42 34.66
N SER A 631 -2.86 17.46 35.49
CA SER A 631 -3.38 17.44 36.86
C SER A 631 -4.44 18.51 37.16
N GLY A 632 -4.71 19.42 36.22
CA GLY A 632 -5.77 20.44 36.31
C GLY A 632 -5.29 21.77 36.90
N ASP A 633 -4.00 21.88 37.20
CA ASP A 633 -3.36 23.09 37.71
C ASP A 633 -2.57 23.85 36.63
N GLU A 634 -2.53 23.32 35.41
CA GLU A 634 -1.73 23.85 34.32
C GLU A 634 -2.41 25.06 33.68
N TRP A 635 -1.64 26.13 33.51
CA TRP A 635 -2.09 27.37 32.87
C TRP A 635 -1.01 28.04 32.04
N LEU A 636 -1.46 28.87 31.11
CA LEU A 636 -0.69 29.79 30.28
C LEU A 636 -1.41 31.14 30.23
N THR A 637 -0.71 32.25 30.42
CA THR A 637 -1.26 33.61 30.40
C THR A 637 -0.53 34.47 29.37
N LEU A 638 -1.30 35.17 28.55
CA LEU A 638 -0.86 36.10 27.52
C LEU A 638 -1.19 37.51 27.98
N HIS A 639 -0.18 38.35 28.17
CA HIS A 639 -0.34 39.75 28.53
C HIS A 639 -0.09 40.63 27.30
N PHE A 640 -1.00 41.57 27.06
CA PHE A 640 -0.93 42.49 25.94
C PHE A 640 -0.36 43.85 26.38
N ASP A 641 0.52 44.39 25.55
CA ASP A 641 1.10 45.73 25.70
C ASP A 641 0.04 46.84 25.82
N HIS A 642 -1.11 46.67 25.17
CA HIS A 642 -2.32 47.48 25.30
C HIS A 642 -3.61 46.62 25.23
N PRO A 643 -4.79 47.14 25.65
CA PRO A 643 -6.02 46.36 25.63
C PRO A 643 -6.47 46.03 24.20
N ARG A 644 -6.63 44.73 23.89
CA ARG A 644 -6.99 44.19 22.57
C ARG A 644 -8.30 43.42 22.59
N SER A 645 -9.03 43.46 21.48
CA SER A 645 -10.30 42.74 21.31
C SER A 645 -10.06 41.38 20.66
N ILE A 646 -9.50 40.44 21.42
CA ILE A 646 -9.22 39.09 20.92
C ILE A 646 -10.55 38.42 20.57
N ALA A 647 -10.59 37.89 19.35
CA ALA A 647 -11.80 37.38 18.72
C ALA A 647 -11.62 35.95 18.20
N LYS A 648 -10.37 35.52 17.98
CA LYS A 648 -10.06 34.13 17.61
C LYS A 648 -8.75 33.68 18.25
N LEU A 649 -8.71 32.43 18.66
CA LEU A 649 -7.53 31.72 19.12
C LEU A 649 -7.45 30.37 18.39
N ARG A 650 -6.26 30.00 17.93
CA ARG A 650 -5.98 28.70 17.32
C ARG A 650 -4.94 27.95 18.12
N LEU A 651 -5.22 26.70 18.44
CA LEU A 651 -4.23 25.74 18.95
C LEU A 651 -3.99 24.67 17.91
N GLU A 652 -2.73 24.34 17.63
CA GLU A 652 -2.36 23.27 16.71
C GLU A 652 -1.58 22.17 17.43
N LEU A 653 -1.87 20.92 17.07
CA LEU A 653 -1.18 19.72 17.52
C LEU A 653 -0.87 18.83 16.31
N THR A 654 0.36 18.36 16.22
CA THR A 654 0.84 17.41 15.21
C THR A 654 0.81 15.98 15.75
N GLU A 655 1.17 15.01 14.90
CA GLU A 655 1.13 13.57 15.19
C GLU A 655 1.73 13.17 16.55
N ARG A 656 2.88 13.75 16.90
CA ARG A 656 3.59 13.46 18.16
C ARG A 656 2.89 14.01 19.42
N SER A 657 1.92 14.92 19.26
CA SER A 657 1.22 15.64 20.32
C SER A 657 -0.27 15.33 20.36
N TRP A 658 -0.79 14.45 19.49
CA TRP A 658 -2.23 14.19 19.35
C TRP A 658 -2.94 13.71 20.62
N ALA A 659 -2.23 13.09 21.57
CA ALA A 659 -2.83 12.67 22.84
C ALA A 659 -2.71 13.72 23.96
N ASP A 660 -1.90 14.76 23.75
CA ASP A 660 -1.56 15.81 24.72
C ASP A 660 -2.53 17.01 24.69
N PHE A 661 -3.69 16.88 24.05
CA PHE A 661 -4.73 17.92 24.09
C PHE A 661 -5.26 18.11 25.52
N PRO A 662 -5.70 19.34 25.88
CA PRO A 662 -6.24 19.60 27.20
C PRO A 662 -7.53 18.81 27.44
N ARG A 663 -7.66 18.16 28.60
CA ARG A 663 -8.88 17.41 28.95
C ARG A 663 -10.08 18.31 29.25
N VAL A 664 -9.86 19.53 29.71
CA VAL A 664 -10.86 20.61 29.78
C VAL A 664 -10.10 21.92 29.59
N LEU A 665 -10.35 22.64 28.51
CA LEU A 665 -9.73 23.93 28.23
C LEU A 665 -10.67 25.06 28.62
N ARG A 666 -10.28 25.87 29.59
CA ARG A 666 -10.96 27.13 29.93
C ARG A 666 -10.13 28.32 29.46
N ILE A 667 -10.77 29.25 28.74
CA ILE A 667 -10.18 30.52 28.33
C ILE A 667 -10.87 31.63 29.10
N GLU A 668 -10.08 32.42 29.83
CA GLU A 668 -10.55 33.50 30.69
C GLU A 668 -9.93 34.83 30.22
N SER A 669 -10.69 35.92 30.28
CA SER A 669 -10.24 37.26 29.94
C SER A 669 -10.04 38.10 31.19
N SER A 670 -9.09 39.02 31.13
CA SER A 670 -8.84 40.02 32.17
C SER A 670 -8.74 41.40 31.55
N VAL A 671 -9.53 42.35 32.05
CA VAL A 671 -9.54 43.75 31.57
C VAL A 671 -8.41 44.57 32.20
N ASP A 672 -8.02 44.25 33.44
CA ASP A 672 -6.98 44.93 34.21
C ASP A 672 -5.61 44.22 34.16
N GLY A 673 -5.58 43.00 33.62
CA GLY A 673 -4.41 42.14 33.54
C GLY A 673 -4.10 41.38 34.83
N ARG A 674 -4.98 41.39 35.84
CA ARG A 674 -4.78 40.75 37.15
C ARG A 674 -5.92 39.83 37.51
N GLU A 675 -7.16 40.31 37.42
CA GLU A 675 -8.36 39.54 37.74
C GLU A 675 -8.97 38.96 36.46
N PHE A 676 -9.21 37.64 36.47
CA PHE A 676 -9.78 36.89 35.36
C PHE A 676 -11.23 36.55 35.71
N ASP A 677 -12.13 37.49 35.46
CA ASP A 677 -13.53 37.46 35.90
C ASP A 677 -14.50 36.98 34.81
N ARG A 678 -14.04 36.91 33.55
CA ARG A 678 -14.87 36.53 32.39
C ARG A 678 -14.37 35.26 31.72
N ILE A 679 -15.24 34.25 31.65
CA ILE A 679 -15.01 33.02 30.89
C ILE A 679 -15.45 33.26 29.44
N LEU A 680 -14.53 33.03 28.49
CA LEU A 680 -14.76 33.16 27.05
C LEU A 680 -15.06 31.82 26.37
N TYR A 681 -14.51 30.73 26.90
CA TYR A 681 -14.65 29.37 26.37
C TYR A 681 -14.39 28.35 27.47
N GLU A 682 -15.12 27.23 27.46
CA GLU A 682 -14.90 26.08 28.34
C GLU A 682 -15.45 24.80 27.69
N ASP A 683 -14.57 23.96 27.15
CA ASP A 683 -14.89 22.62 26.59
C ASP A 683 -13.55 21.86 26.40
N VAL A 684 -13.61 20.58 26.05
CA VAL A 684 -12.43 19.78 25.68
C VAL A 684 -11.84 20.25 24.34
N GLY A 685 -12.68 20.72 23.41
CA GLY A 685 -12.29 21.10 22.05
C GLY A 685 -12.12 19.91 21.10
N LEU A 686 -12.42 18.69 21.56
CA LEU A 686 -12.23 17.46 20.77
C LEU A 686 -13.04 17.46 19.47
N THR A 687 -14.26 18.03 19.48
CA THR A 687 -15.08 18.16 18.27
C THR A 687 -14.39 18.99 17.19
N GLY A 688 -13.75 20.11 17.57
CA GLY A 688 -13.01 20.97 16.65
C GLY A 688 -11.80 20.24 16.06
N MET A 689 -11.05 19.52 16.91
CA MET A 689 -9.90 18.72 16.49
C MET A 689 -10.28 17.60 15.52
N VAL A 690 -11.29 16.77 15.86
CA VAL A 690 -11.76 15.68 14.98
C VAL A 690 -12.20 16.21 13.62
N SER A 691 -12.84 17.37 13.59
CA SER A 691 -13.33 17.99 12.35
C SER A 691 -12.22 18.58 11.48
N SER A 692 -11.13 19.04 12.09
CA SER A 692 -10.05 19.76 11.41
C SER A 692 -8.96 18.85 10.86
N ILE A 693 -8.70 17.70 11.49
CA ILE A 693 -7.65 16.77 11.09
C ILE A 693 -7.73 16.38 9.60
N PRO A 694 -8.91 16.04 9.03
CA PRO A 694 -9.01 15.72 7.60
C PRO A 694 -8.71 16.91 6.67
N GLN A 695 -8.78 18.14 7.18
CA GLN A 695 -8.67 19.39 6.41
C GLN A 695 -7.26 20.02 6.50
N HIS A 696 -6.47 19.68 7.51
CA HIS A 696 -5.21 20.34 7.86
C HIS A 696 -3.99 19.40 7.77
N GLN A 697 -3.93 18.55 6.73
CA GLN A 697 -2.79 17.63 6.49
C GLN A 697 -2.40 16.79 7.71
N GLY A 698 -3.37 16.48 8.58
CA GLY A 698 -3.16 15.72 9.80
C GLY A 698 -2.93 16.54 11.08
N SER A 699 -2.70 17.85 10.99
CA SER A 699 -2.69 18.69 12.19
C SER A 699 -4.09 18.74 12.81
N ALA A 700 -4.16 18.46 14.11
CA ALA A 700 -5.35 18.67 14.91
C ALA A 700 -5.40 20.16 15.29
N VAL A 701 -6.23 20.89 14.57
CA VAL A 701 -6.41 22.34 14.74
C VAL A 701 -7.67 22.60 15.55
N LEU A 702 -7.54 23.35 16.63
CA LEU A 702 -8.65 23.84 17.43
C LEU A 702 -8.81 25.35 17.17
N ASP A 703 -9.69 25.68 16.25
CA ASP A 703 -10.08 27.06 15.93
C ASP A 703 -11.24 27.51 16.83
N LEU A 704 -10.95 28.43 17.76
CA LEU A 704 -11.90 28.96 18.72
C LEU A 704 -12.24 30.40 18.37
N VAL A 705 -13.48 30.65 17.94
CA VAL A 705 -14.01 32.02 17.87
C VAL A 705 -14.53 32.40 19.24
N LEU A 706 -13.96 33.46 19.81
CA LEU A 706 -14.26 33.92 21.16
C LEU A 706 -15.19 35.15 21.10
N PRO A 707 -16.02 35.37 22.12
CA PRO A 707 -16.76 36.62 22.25
C PRO A 707 -15.81 37.81 22.26
N SER A 708 -15.95 38.75 21.31
CA SER A 708 -15.05 39.91 21.20
C SER A 708 -15.04 40.70 22.51
N THR A 709 -13.93 40.60 23.23
CA THR A 709 -13.77 41.18 24.57
C THR A 709 -12.46 41.93 24.64
N ARG A 710 -12.55 43.24 24.89
CA ARG A 710 -11.38 44.09 25.07
C ARG A 710 -10.65 43.72 26.36
N SER A 711 -9.49 43.10 26.23
CA SER A 711 -8.76 42.44 27.31
C SER A 711 -7.31 42.92 27.37
N ARG A 712 -6.76 43.07 28.58
CA ARG A 712 -5.34 43.29 28.85
C ARG A 712 -4.55 41.98 28.97
N ALA A 713 -5.22 40.90 29.34
CA ALA A 713 -4.65 39.57 29.35
C ALA A 713 -5.69 38.50 29.07
N ILE A 714 -5.24 37.37 28.55
CA ILE A 714 -6.02 36.14 28.40
C ILE A 714 -5.28 34.99 29.08
N ARG A 715 -6.01 34.13 29.77
CA ARG A 715 -5.47 32.93 30.41
C ARG A 715 -6.14 31.68 29.86
N LEU A 716 -5.32 30.74 29.42
CA LEU A 716 -5.70 29.38 29.07
C LEU A 716 -5.40 28.49 30.29
N ARG A 717 -6.39 27.72 30.71
CA ARG A 717 -6.25 26.74 31.81
C ARG A 717 -6.68 25.37 31.31
N GLN A 718 -5.84 24.38 31.57
CA GLN A 718 -6.23 22.98 31.53
C GLN A 718 -6.79 22.65 32.94
N LEU A 719 -8.02 22.14 33.03
CA LEU A 719 -8.70 21.87 34.31
C LEU A 719 -8.96 20.38 34.58
N GLY A 720 -8.78 19.52 33.58
CA GLY A 720 -9.01 18.08 33.69
C GLY A 720 -7.79 17.33 34.22
N SER A 721 -7.82 16.00 34.20
CA SER A 721 -6.67 15.17 34.56
C SER A 721 -6.45 14.04 33.57
N SER A 722 -5.19 13.66 33.38
CA SER A 722 -4.77 12.56 32.52
C SER A 722 -3.52 11.91 33.10
N GLU A 723 -3.53 10.59 33.33
CA GLU A 723 -2.39 9.87 33.91
C GLU A 723 -1.21 9.67 32.94
N PRO A 724 -1.41 9.37 31.64
CA PRO A 724 -0.29 9.13 30.73
C PRO A 724 0.08 10.33 29.85
N TRP A 725 -0.77 11.36 29.76
CA TRP A 725 -0.64 12.40 28.72
C TRP A 725 -0.38 13.78 29.30
N TYR A 726 0.46 14.53 28.61
CA TYR A 726 0.87 15.86 29.02
C TYR A 726 -0.14 16.87 28.45
N TRP A 727 -0.01 18.14 28.80
CA TRP A 727 -0.58 19.20 27.97
C TRP A 727 0.53 19.82 27.12
N SER A 728 0.34 19.79 25.81
CA SER A 728 1.27 20.32 24.81
C SER A 728 0.54 21.27 23.86
N ILE A 729 1.29 22.19 23.25
CA ILE A 729 0.85 23.09 22.19
C ILE A 729 2.01 23.16 21.20
N ASP A 730 1.76 22.77 19.95
CA ASP A 730 2.78 22.88 18.91
C ASP A 730 2.81 24.31 18.38
N GLU A 731 1.65 24.88 18.04
CA GLU A 731 1.52 26.30 17.69
C GLU A 731 0.27 26.94 18.29
N LEU A 732 0.38 28.21 18.70
CA LEU A 732 -0.69 29.04 19.21
C LEU A 732 -0.72 30.38 18.48
N THR A 733 -1.84 30.65 17.81
CA THR A 733 -2.04 31.90 17.07
C THR A 733 -3.26 32.65 17.58
N LEU A 734 -3.18 33.99 17.56
CA LEU A 734 -4.21 34.89 18.05
C LEU A 734 -4.63 35.88 16.96
N TRP A 735 -5.93 36.19 16.94
CA TRP A 735 -6.45 37.28 16.12
C TRP A 735 -7.39 38.16 16.93
N GLU A 736 -7.34 39.46 16.66
CA GLU A 736 -8.28 40.45 17.14
C GLU A 736 -9.37 40.75 16.11
N SER A 737 -10.51 41.28 16.57
CA SER A 737 -11.58 41.74 15.69
C SER A 737 -11.12 42.97 14.92
N GLY A 738 -11.09 42.89 13.59
CA GLY A 738 -10.91 44.05 12.73
C GLY A 738 -12.19 44.86 12.62
N GLU A 739 -12.06 46.17 12.40
CA GLU A 739 -13.18 47.06 12.02
C GLU A 739 -13.78 46.70 10.66
#